data_AF-A0A7C3YE44-F1
#
_entry.id   AF-A0A7C3YE44-F1
#
_cell.length_a   1.000
_cell.length_b   1.000
_cell.length_c   1.000
_cell.angle_alpha   90.00
_cell.angle_beta   90.00
_cell.angle_gamma   90.00
#
_symmetry.space_group_name_H-M   'P 1'
#
loop_
_entity.id
_entity.type
_entity.pdbx_description
1 polymer ?
#
loop_
_entity_poly.entity_id
_entity_poly.type
_entity_poly.pdbx_seq_one_letter_code
_entity_poly.pdbx_strand_id
1 'polypeptide(L)'
;MSGRGQGAARRGGEAAAPRRTPLYDRHVAAGARMVEFAGWEMPLQYPTGIIAEHLATRRHAGLFDVSHMGRLVFRGRDAVPFLQHVLSNNVEALDPLQAQYTIIPTPTGGAVDDAYLYRFTADEHLLVVNAANREKDLAHFAAHRERFPDLVVEDVTAEVAMVALQGKGSRDLLAGLIAGGGLPEPQRNELSLATLRLPGRRGAVPVRIGRTGYTGEPVCFELFLAAEDAPALWDALVAGGATPAGLGARDTLRLEAGLPLYGHELGLDPEGREIPVMSCPLATFAVSFSPRKGDYVGREALTRQHRAYARILQRDWSLLEDLPRLTRPLAVTGRGIARQGADVFMAGGPHDDPGRPAPGAHLGWVTSGTAVPYWGVAGEGLCSTQTDEHDLRSIALAYLDSRTLEDDEVTVDVRGRPVPGLVVPYHLRSDAPPCARAILWDHTPQLPPAEGGDTGERALRLLQRAVDNHLWRQTACINLIPSEMTASPLVRLLSVTDPCGRYAEHRKAEAFYDLDVFYYQGTGFIREVERLLVQELRAYLGCPQVETRVISGQMANTAVFSALVDYLNRADRKAEPRRIAKVVNNHIGKGGHLSAQPMGALRDFVAHDPRTERPAVVDIPVLRDNPYKADVPALLEL
;
A
#
# COMPACT_ATOMS: atom_id res chain seq x y z
N MET A 1 -64.48 -16.81 -33.12
CA MET A 1 -64.63 -17.41 -31.77
C MET A 1 -63.23 -17.68 -31.26
N SER A 2 -62.63 -16.72 -30.54
CA SER A 2 -62.62 -16.60 -29.06
C SER A 2 -61.49 -17.43 -28.43
N GLY A 3 -60.49 -16.73 -27.89
CA GLY A 3 -59.41 -17.32 -27.08
C GLY A 3 -58.32 -16.31 -26.75
N ARG A 4 -58.65 -15.27 -25.97
CA ARG A 4 -57.70 -14.29 -25.41
C ARG A 4 -56.92 -14.93 -24.27
N GLY A 5 -55.58 -14.96 -24.37
CA GLY A 5 -54.68 -15.11 -23.23
C GLY A 5 -54.00 -13.77 -22.97
N GLN A 6 -54.30 -13.15 -21.82
CA GLN A 6 -53.70 -11.89 -21.38
C GLN A 6 -52.25 -12.15 -20.92
N GLY A 7 -51.27 -11.65 -21.67
CA GLY A 7 -49.91 -11.48 -21.19
C GLY A 7 -49.88 -10.24 -20.28
N ALA A 8 -49.61 -10.43 -18.99
CA ALA A 8 -49.37 -9.35 -18.06
C ALA A 8 -48.12 -8.57 -18.49
N ALA A 9 -48.33 -7.36 -19.02
CA ALA A 9 -47.27 -6.40 -19.24
C ALA A 9 -46.64 -6.06 -17.88
N ARG A 10 -45.39 -6.47 -17.67
CA ARG A 10 -44.53 -5.92 -16.63
C ARG A 10 -44.44 -4.42 -16.88
N ARG A 11 -45.05 -3.63 -16.00
CA ARG A 11 -44.80 -2.18 -15.93
C ARG A 11 -43.32 -2.01 -15.62
N GLY A 12 -42.55 -1.52 -16.59
CA GLY A 12 -41.22 -0.99 -16.34
C GLY A 12 -41.36 0.19 -15.38
N GLY A 13 -40.71 0.09 -14.22
CA GLY A 13 -40.50 1.27 -13.39
C GLY A 13 -39.62 2.25 -14.15
N GLU A 14 -40.01 3.53 -14.18
CA GLU A 14 -39.14 4.61 -14.64
C GLU A 14 -37.83 4.55 -13.82
N ALA A 15 -36.70 4.32 -14.49
CA ALA A 15 -35.40 4.47 -13.86
C ALA A 15 -35.22 5.95 -13.52
N ALA A 16 -34.96 6.25 -12.24
CA ALA A 16 -34.68 7.61 -11.80
C ALA A 16 -33.45 8.18 -12.53
N ALA A 17 -33.47 9.46 -12.87
CA ALA A 17 -32.36 10.12 -13.53
C ALA A 17 -31.06 10.02 -12.69
N PRO A 18 -29.89 9.80 -13.31
CA PRO A 18 -28.63 9.68 -12.58
C PRO A 18 -28.28 10.98 -11.85
N ARG A 19 -27.66 10.83 -10.68
CA ARG A 19 -27.22 11.95 -9.83
C ARG A 19 -25.99 12.63 -10.42
N ARG A 20 -25.73 13.89 -10.05
CA ARG A 20 -24.57 14.67 -10.50
C ARG A 20 -23.72 15.12 -9.33
N THR A 21 -22.39 15.04 -9.49
CA THR A 21 -21.47 15.60 -8.49
C THR A 21 -21.41 17.12 -8.60
N PRO A 22 -20.92 17.83 -7.57
CA PRO A 22 -20.68 19.28 -7.64
C PRO A 22 -19.71 19.70 -8.76
N LEU A 23 -18.96 18.75 -9.33
CA LEU A 23 -17.96 18.97 -10.38
C LEU A 23 -18.48 18.63 -11.78
N TYR A 24 -19.74 18.19 -11.92
CA TYR A 24 -20.32 17.80 -13.21
C TYR A 24 -20.10 18.84 -14.31
N ASP A 25 -20.41 20.11 -14.05
CA ASP A 25 -20.27 21.18 -15.05
C ASP A 25 -18.80 21.40 -15.45
N ARG A 26 -17.85 21.17 -14.54
CA ARG A 26 -16.41 21.25 -14.84
C ARG A 26 -15.97 20.10 -15.75
N HIS A 27 -16.49 18.90 -15.52
CA HIS A 27 -16.20 17.74 -16.38
C HIS A 27 -16.72 17.95 -17.79
N VAL A 28 -17.96 18.41 -17.94
CA VAL A 28 -18.56 18.73 -19.24
C VAL A 28 -17.79 19.84 -19.95
N ALA A 29 -17.45 20.91 -19.24
CA ALA A 29 -16.66 22.01 -19.81
C ALA A 29 -15.24 21.58 -20.25
N ALA A 30 -14.65 20.60 -19.56
CA ALA A 30 -13.36 20.00 -19.91
C ALA A 30 -13.47 18.95 -21.04
N GLY A 31 -14.65 18.74 -21.62
CA GLY A 31 -14.87 17.77 -22.70
C GLY A 31 -14.80 16.32 -22.25
N ALA A 32 -15.06 16.04 -20.98
CA ALA A 32 -15.08 14.68 -20.47
C ALA A 32 -16.21 13.86 -21.11
N ARG A 33 -15.91 12.59 -21.41
CA ARG A 33 -16.94 11.61 -21.78
C ARG A 33 -17.66 11.15 -20.51
N MET A 34 -18.84 11.70 -20.26
CA MET A 34 -19.67 11.33 -19.12
C MET A 34 -20.37 9.99 -19.37
N VAL A 35 -20.46 9.16 -18.34
CA VAL A 35 -21.18 7.88 -18.34
C VAL A 35 -21.99 7.72 -17.05
N GLU A 36 -23.05 6.93 -17.10
CA GLU A 36 -23.73 6.48 -15.89
C GLU A 36 -22.86 5.41 -15.19
N PHE A 37 -22.52 5.67 -13.94
CA PHE A 37 -21.75 4.76 -13.09
C PHE A 37 -22.32 4.80 -11.68
N ALA A 38 -22.82 3.65 -11.19
CA ALA A 38 -23.43 3.52 -9.86
C ALA A 38 -24.56 4.55 -9.57
N GLY A 39 -25.36 4.90 -10.59
CA GLY A 39 -26.43 5.89 -10.47
C GLY A 39 -25.96 7.35 -10.44
N TRP A 40 -24.72 7.62 -10.88
CA TRP A 40 -24.15 8.96 -11.03
C TRP A 40 -23.64 9.20 -12.46
N GLU A 41 -23.69 10.45 -12.93
CA GLU A 41 -22.99 10.88 -14.14
C GLU A 41 -21.53 11.21 -13.81
N MET A 42 -20.60 10.35 -14.25
CA MET A 42 -19.18 10.43 -13.92
C MET A 42 -18.30 10.51 -15.19
N PRO A 43 -17.15 11.20 -15.15
CA PRO A 43 -16.21 11.23 -16.27
C PRO A 43 -15.53 9.86 -16.43
N LEU A 44 -15.76 9.18 -17.56
CA LEU A 44 -15.03 7.96 -17.91
C LEU A 44 -13.57 8.27 -18.27
N GLN A 45 -13.39 9.32 -19.07
CA GLN A 45 -12.11 9.84 -19.55
C GLN A 45 -12.29 11.29 -20.06
N TYR A 46 -11.20 12.03 -20.14
CA TYR A 46 -11.05 13.34 -20.75
C TYR A 46 -10.50 13.19 -22.20
N PRO A 47 -10.42 14.27 -23.00
CA PRO A 47 -10.04 14.17 -24.42
C PRO A 47 -8.67 13.53 -24.71
N THR A 48 -7.73 13.58 -23.76
CA THR A 48 -6.40 12.93 -23.86
C THR A 48 -6.47 11.40 -23.78
N GLY A 49 -7.56 10.86 -23.21
CA GLY A 49 -7.82 9.43 -23.09
C GLY A 49 -7.16 8.75 -21.89
N ILE A 50 -7.67 7.55 -21.58
CA ILE A 50 -7.29 6.75 -20.39
C ILE A 50 -5.77 6.54 -20.27
N ILE A 51 -5.09 6.26 -21.39
CA ILE A 51 -3.64 6.01 -21.40
C ILE A 51 -2.87 7.24 -20.92
N ALA A 52 -3.20 8.42 -21.47
CA ALA A 52 -2.52 9.66 -21.11
C ALA A 52 -2.81 10.07 -19.67
N GLU A 53 -4.04 9.89 -19.20
CA GLU A 53 -4.45 10.16 -17.80
C GLU A 53 -3.71 9.27 -16.79
N HIS A 54 -3.60 7.96 -17.08
CA HIS A 54 -2.83 7.02 -16.28
C HIS A 54 -1.38 7.47 -16.19
N LEU A 55 -0.75 7.69 -17.35
CA LEU A 55 0.65 8.06 -17.45
C LEU A 55 0.93 9.42 -16.78
N ALA A 56 0.03 10.40 -16.90
CA ALA A 56 0.13 11.69 -16.22
C ALA A 56 0.08 11.54 -14.70
N THR A 57 -0.76 10.64 -14.19
CA THR A 57 -0.83 10.32 -12.75
C THR A 57 0.50 9.75 -12.25
N ARG A 58 1.07 8.77 -12.97
CA ARG A 58 2.38 8.18 -12.67
C ARG A 58 3.54 9.17 -12.78
N ARG A 59 3.43 10.13 -13.71
CA ARG A 59 4.50 11.11 -14.01
C ARG A 59 4.50 12.29 -13.05
N HIS A 60 3.32 12.74 -12.60
CA HIS A 60 3.21 13.95 -11.79
C HIS A 60 2.05 13.88 -10.80
N ALA A 61 0.82 14.19 -11.25
CA ALA A 61 -0.36 14.23 -10.40
C ALA A 61 -1.64 14.05 -11.23
N GLY A 62 -2.42 13.03 -10.91
CA GLY A 62 -3.79 12.82 -11.39
C GLY A 62 -4.81 13.35 -10.38
N LEU A 63 -5.88 13.97 -10.89
CA LEU A 63 -6.96 14.56 -10.12
C LEU A 63 -8.27 13.86 -10.46
N PHE A 64 -8.89 13.23 -9.47
CA PHE A 64 -10.09 12.41 -9.64
C PHE A 64 -11.24 12.97 -8.81
N ASP A 65 -12.40 13.11 -9.45
CA ASP A 65 -13.65 13.34 -8.73
C ASP A 65 -14.16 12.01 -8.17
N VAL A 66 -14.14 11.90 -6.85
CA VAL A 66 -14.60 10.71 -6.13
C VAL A 66 -15.82 11.03 -5.26
N SER A 67 -16.51 12.14 -5.55
CA SER A 67 -17.68 12.61 -4.82
C SER A 67 -18.91 11.71 -4.99
N HIS A 68 -18.90 10.73 -5.88
CA HIS A 68 -19.97 9.73 -6.00
C HIS A 68 -19.96 8.71 -4.85
N MET A 69 -18.83 8.51 -4.17
CA MET A 69 -18.71 7.57 -3.04
C MET A 69 -19.60 7.99 -1.87
N GLY A 70 -20.17 7.02 -1.13
CA GLY A 70 -21.01 7.30 0.03
C GLY A 70 -20.17 7.81 1.20
N ARG A 71 -20.65 8.82 1.92
CA ARG A 71 -19.97 9.42 3.08
C ARG A 71 -20.91 9.42 4.27
N LEU A 72 -20.65 8.52 5.21
CA LEU A 72 -21.52 8.27 6.36
C LEU A 72 -20.80 8.67 7.66
N VAL A 73 -21.38 9.59 8.41
CA VAL A 73 -20.81 10.05 9.68
C VAL A 73 -21.49 9.36 10.85
N PHE A 74 -20.68 8.84 11.76
CA PHE A 74 -21.09 8.14 12.99
C PHE A 74 -20.67 8.96 14.21
N ARG A 75 -21.63 9.25 15.10
CA ARG A 75 -21.43 10.02 16.33
C ARG A 75 -22.24 9.42 17.49
N GLY A 76 -21.93 9.90 18.70
CA GLY A 76 -22.56 9.47 19.95
C GLY A 76 -21.77 8.38 20.67
N ARG A 77 -22.14 8.10 21.92
CA ARG A 77 -21.42 7.14 22.79
C ARG A 77 -21.36 5.72 22.21
N ASP A 78 -22.35 5.37 21.40
CA ASP A 78 -22.45 4.04 20.79
C ASP A 78 -21.76 3.93 19.43
N ALA A 79 -21.13 5.00 18.91
CA ALA A 79 -20.46 4.99 17.61
C ALA A 79 -19.33 3.94 17.52
N VAL A 80 -18.40 3.96 18.49
CA VAL A 80 -17.28 2.99 18.50
C VAL A 80 -17.77 1.56 18.73
N PRO A 81 -18.62 1.26 19.73
CA PRO A 81 -19.20 -0.08 19.90
C PRO A 81 -19.94 -0.60 18.65
N PHE A 82 -20.72 0.24 17.99
CA PHE A 82 -21.42 -0.12 16.77
C PHE A 82 -20.45 -0.44 15.63
N LEU A 83 -19.48 0.45 15.39
CA LEU A 83 -18.48 0.27 14.34
C LEU A 83 -17.59 -0.96 14.61
N GLN A 84 -17.26 -1.26 15.88
CA GLN A 84 -16.58 -2.51 16.24
C GLN A 84 -17.37 -3.75 15.87
N HIS A 85 -18.71 -3.70 15.96
CA HIS A 85 -19.59 -4.83 15.67
C HIS A 85 -19.81 -5.07 14.17
N VAL A 86 -19.90 -4.01 13.37
CA VAL A 86 -20.26 -4.09 11.94
C VAL A 86 -19.08 -3.98 10.97
N LEU A 87 -17.88 -3.65 11.46
CA LEU A 87 -16.67 -3.56 10.65
C LEU A 87 -15.67 -4.64 11.05
N SER A 88 -14.86 -5.11 10.10
CA SER A 88 -13.87 -6.16 10.34
C SER A 88 -12.58 -5.68 11.00
N ASN A 89 -12.27 -4.37 10.95
CA ASN A 89 -11.06 -3.82 11.53
C ASN A 89 -11.30 -3.28 12.96
N ASN A 90 -10.25 -3.11 13.75
CA ASN A 90 -10.35 -2.67 15.14
C ASN A 90 -10.46 -1.14 15.22
N VAL A 91 -11.66 -0.64 15.51
CA VAL A 91 -11.95 0.79 15.59
C VAL A 91 -11.33 1.44 16.83
N GLU A 92 -11.13 0.69 17.92
CA GLU A 92 -10.42 1.20 19.10
C GLU A 92 -8.92 1.46 18.86
N ALA A 93 -8.35 0.82 17.83
CA ALA A 93 -6.97 1.04 17.41
C ALA A 93 -6.78 2.38 16.68
N LEU A 94 -7.87 3.00 16.24
CA LEU A 94 -7.84 4.18 15.37
C LEU A 94 -7.79 5.46 16.21
N ASP A 95 -6.61 6.07 16.31
CA ASP A 95 -6.45 7.34 17.03
C ASP A 95 -6.98 8.53 16.22
N PRO A 96 -7.29 9.68 16.86
CA PRO A 96 -7.61 10.89 16.12
C PRO A 96 -6.51 11.23 15.12
N LEU A 97 -6.94 11.77 13.97
CA LEU A 97 -6.12 12.02 12.79
C LEU A 97 -5.56 10.77 12.11
N GLN A 98 -6.21 9.61 12.27
CA GLN A 98 -5.89 8.40 11.52
C GLN A 98 -7.10 7.85 10.76
N ALA A 99 -6.80 7.08 9.72
CA ALA A 99 -7.77 6.30 8.97
C ALA A 99 -7.37 4.82 8.89
N GLN A 100 -8.33 3.97 8.53
CA GLN A 100 -8.09 2.57 8.26
C GLN A 100 -9.02 2.03 7.18
N TYR A 101 -8.47 1.13 6.36
CA TYR A 101 -9.27 0.29 5.48
C TYR A 101 -9.96 -0.81 6.30
N THR A 102 -11.19 -1.13 5.95
CA THR A 102 -12.00 -2.12 6.66
C THR A 102 -13.00 -2.78 5.71
N ILE A 103 -13.48 -3.96 6.07
CA ILE A 103 -14.56 -4.65 5.38
C ILE A 103 -15.85 -4.49 6.21
N ILE A 104 -16.98 -4.33 5.54
CA ILE A 104 -18.31 -4.57 6.08
C ILE A 104 -18.62 -6.04 5.77
N PRO A 105 -18.41 -6.96 6.72
CA PRO A 105 -18.43 -8.39 6.43
C PRO A 105 -19.85 -8.93 6.40
N THR A 106 -20.06 -9.99 5.62
CA THR A 106 -21.25 -10.84 5.76
C THR A 106 -21.01 -11.89 6.85
N PRO A 107 -22.07 -12.50 7.42
CA PRO A 107 -21.92 -13.57 8.42
C PRO A 107 -21.11 -14.79 7.94
N THR A 108 -21.07 -15.02 6.63
CA THR A 108 -20.34 -16.10 5.94
C THR A 108 -18.88 -15.75 5.62
N GLY A 109 -18.43 -14.54 5.98
CA GLY A 109 -17.06 -14.07 5.75
C GLY A 109 -16.80 -13.57 4.33
N GLY A 110 -17.85 -13.24 3.58
CA GLY A 110 -17.78 -12.40 2.38
C GLY A 110 -17.84 -10.91 2.71
N ALA A 111 -17.99 -10.07 1.69
CA ALA A 111 -18.09 -8.61 1.86
C ALA A 111 -19.46 -8.09 1.42
N VAL A 112 -20.16 -7.41 2.34
CA VAL A 112 -21.26 -6.50 1.98
C VAL A 112 -20.67 -5.33 1.20
N ASP A 113 -19.60 -4.75 1.72
CA ASP A 113 -18.79 -3.73 1.05
C ASP A 113 -17.38 -3.71 1.64
N ASP A 114 -16.46 -3.05 0.96
CA ASP A 114 -15.23 -2.56 1.55
C ASP A 114 -15.27 -1.03 1.71
N ALA A 115 -14.61 -0.53 2.74
CA ALA A 115 -14.77 0.86 3.16
C ALA A 115 -13.49 1.42 3.80
N TYR A 116 -13.45 2.74 3.91
CA TYR A 116 -12.41 3.46 4.62
C TYR A 116 -13.01 4.25 5.79
N LEU A 117 -12.52 4.01 7.00
CA LEU A 117 -12.94 4.71 8.20
C LEU A 117 -11.92 5.79 8.55
N TYR A 118 -12.35 7.05 8.59
CA TYR A 118 -11.53 8.22 8.93
C TYR A 118 -11.96 8.77 10.29
N ARG A 119 -11.00 9.06 11.16
CA ARG A 119 -11.23 9.69 12.45
C ARG A 119 -10.55 11.05 12.52
N PHE A 120 -11.14 12.06 11.90
CA PHE A 120 -10.57 13.43 11.87
C PHE A 120 -10.61 14.13 13.22
N THR A 121 -11.59 13.81 14.06
CA THR A 121 -11.73 14.37 15.42
C THR A 121 -12.07 13.24 16.40
N ALA A 122 -12.00 13.53 17.71
CA ALA A 122 -12.25 12.52 18.73
C ALA A 122 -13.69 11.98 18.73
N ASP A 123 -14.66 12.82 18.34
CA ASP A 123 -16.09 12.62 18.56
C ASP A 123 -16.87 12.14 17.33
N GLU A 124 -16.21 12.04 16.17
CA GLU A 124 -16.85 11.59 14.93
C GLU A 124 -15.98 10.63 14.13
N HIS A 125 -16.64 9.69 13.46
CA HIS A 125 -16.02 8.80 12.49
C HIS A 125 -16.72 8.96 11.15
N LEU A 126 -15.96 9.18 10.08
CA LEU A 126 -16.46 9.24 8.72
C LEU A 126 -16.13 7.92 8.02
N LEU A 127 -17.14 7.16 7.64
CA LEU A 127 -16.99 5.97 6.81
C LEU A 127 -17.27 6.32 5.35
N VAL A 128 -16.30 6.05 4.49
CA VAL A 128 -16.45 6.19 3.03
C VAL A 128 -16.69 4.80 2.43
N VAL A 129 -17.84 4.64 1.77
CA VAL A 129 -18.32 3.38 1.19
C VAL A 129 -18.45 3.48 -0.33
N ASN A 130 -18.49 2.35 -1.03
CA ASN A 130 -18.63 2.33 -2.48
C ASN A 130 -19.97 2.93 -2.92
N ALA A 131 -19.94 3.73 -4.00
CA ALA A 131 -21.13 4.45 -4.49
C ALA A 131 -22.32 3.52 -4.78
N ALA A 132 -22.05 2.36 -5.37
CA ALA A 132 -23.06 1.36 -5.72
C ALA A 132 -23.69 0.68 -4.49
N ASN A 133 -22.99 0.69 -3.35
CA ASN A 133 -23.37 -0.06 -2.15
C ASN A 133 -23.97 0.82 -1.05
N ARG A 134 -23.87 2.15 -1.15
CA ARG A 134 -24.32 3.10 -0.11
C ARG A 134 -25.70 2.79 0.50
N GLU A 135 -26.72 2.52 -0.32
CA GLU A 135 -28.07 2.22 0.17
C GLU A 135 -28.16 0.82 0.82
N LYS A 136 -27.43 -0.15 0.27
CA LYS A 136 -27.29 -1.50 0.82
C LYS A 136 -26.58 -1.47 2.18
N ASP A 137 -25.56 -0.63 2.33
CA ASP A 137 -24.79 -0.49 3.57
C ASP A 137 -25.61 0.19 4.65
N LEU A 138 -26.35 1.25 4.31
CA LEU A 138 -27.30 1.89 5.23
C LEU A 138 -28.37 0.92 5.72
N ALA A 139 -28.92 0.08 4.82
CA ALA A 139 -29.88 -0.95 5.19
C ALA A 139 -29.24 -2.02 6.10
N HIS A 140 -28.01 -2.44 5.81
CA HIS A 140 -27.25 -3.36 6.65
C HIS A 140 -27.04 -2.77 8.05
N PHE A 141 -26.58 -1.52 8.16
CA PHE A 141 -26.38 -0.84 9.43
C PHE A 141 -27.67 -0.67 10.23
N ALA A 142 -28.78 -0.36 9.57
CA ALA A 142 -30.08 -0.25 10.21
C ALA A 142 -30.50 -1.55 10.91
N ALA A 143 -30.19 -2.72 10.32
CA ALA A 143 -30.49 -4.02 10.90
C ALA A 143 -29.73 -4.31 12.22
N HIS A 144 -28.61 -3.63 12.47
CA HIS A 144 -27.81 -3.79 13.69
C HIS A 144 -28.07 -2.68 14.72
N ARG A 145 -28.84 -1.64 14.39
CA ARG A 145 -28.96 -0.40 15.17
C ARG A 145 -29.71 -0.54 16.49
N GLU A 146 -30.63 -1.49 16.62
CA GLU A 146 -31.51 -1.61 17.80
C GLU A 146 -30.74 -1.73 19.13
N ARG A 147 -29.52 -2.26 19.11
CA ARG A 147 -28.66 -2.44 20.29
C ARG A 147 -27.87 -1.17 20.69
N PHE A 148 -27.99 -0.10 19.92
CA PHE A 148 -27.16 1.11 20.00
C PHE A 148 -28.04 2.38 19.97
N PRO A 149 -28.85 2.62 21.01
CA PRO A 149 -29.85 3.69 21.03
C PRO A 149 -29.27 5.11 20.94
N ASP A 150 -28.01 5.29 21.34
CA ASP A 150 -27.32 6.59 21.33
C ASP A 150 -26.43 6.79 20.11
N LEU A 151 -26.63 5.98 19.07
CA LEU A 151 -25.95 6.08 17.79
C LEU A 151 -26.65 7.09 16.87
N VAL A 152 -25.88 8.06 16.38
CA VAL A 152 -26.27 8.94 15.28
C VAL A 152 -25.51 8.52 14.02
N VAL A 153 -26.26 8.24 12.95
CA VAL A 153 -25.73 7.97 11.61
C VAL A 153 -26.30 9.01 10.65
N GLU A 154 -25.43 9.72 9.94
CA GLU A 154 -25.79 10.79 9.01
C GLU A 154 -25.13 10.53 7.65
N ASP A 155 -25.91 10.50 6.57
CA ASP A 155 -25.39 10.46 5.21
C ASP A 155 -25.11 11.88 4.73
N VAL A 156 -23.83 12.25 4.63
CA VAL A 156 -23.35 13.58 4.20
C VAL A 156 -22.84 13.57 2.76
N THR A 157 -23.26 12.60 1.95
CA THR A 157 -22.77 12.42 0.57
C THR A 157 -23.10 13.63 -0.31
N ALA A 158 -24.23 14.32 -0.12
CA ALA A 158 -24.55 15.47 -0.96
C ALA A 158 -23.82 16.76 -0.53
N GLU A 159 -23.52 16.86 0.77
CA GLU A 159 -23.02 18.05 1.45
C GLU A 159 -21.49 18.15 1.40
N VAL A 160 -20.80 17.01 1.40
CA VAL A 160 -19.34 16.94 1.37
C VAL A 160 -18.89 16.42 0.01
N ALA A 161 -18.07 17.19 -0.69
CA ALA A 161 -17.36 16.71 -1.88
C ALA A 161 -16.08 15.97 -1.49
N MET A 162 -15.65 15.06 -2.37
CA MET A 162 -14.44 14.28 -2.17
C MET A 162 -13.61 14.25 -3.46
N VAL A 163 -12.36 14.69 -3.36
CA VAL A 163 -11.43 14.78 -4.50
C VAL A 163 -10.16 14.03 -4.15
N ALA A 164 -9.69 13.16 -5.05
CA ALA A 164 -8.44 12.42 -4.87
C ALA A 164 -7.34 13.04 -5.75
N LEU A 165 -6.24 13.44 -5.12
CA LEU A 165 -5.04 13.98 -5.77
C LEU A 165 -3.89 12.97 -5.58
N GLN A 166 -3.47 12.33 -6.67
CA GLN A 166 -2.66 11.11 -6.64
C GLN A 166 -1.39 11.31 -7.49
N GLY A 167 -0.22 11.01 -6.95
CA GLY A 167 1.07 11.13 -7.66
C GLY A 167 2.07 12.02 -6.93
N LYS A 168 3.37 11.90 -7.27
CA LYS A 168 4.47 12.60 -6.58
C LYS A 168 4.34 14.13 -6.51
N GLY A 169 3.71 14.77 -7.50
CA GLY A 169 3.46 16.22 -7.53
C GLY A 169 2.37 16.69 -6.55
N SER A 170 1.53 15.77 -6.06
CA SER A 170 0.36 16.09 -5.23
C SER A 170 0.71 16.87 -3.96
N ARG A 171 1.86 16.54 -3.34
CA ARG A 171 2.31 17.20 -2.11
C ARG A 171 2.55 18.69 -2.32
N ASP A 172 3.32 19.02 -3.36
CA ASP A 172 3.75 20.39 -3.60
C ASP A 172 2.58 21.25 -4.10
N LEU A 173 1.69 20.68 -4.93
CA LEU A 173 0.44 21.31 -5.37
C LEU A 173 -0.46 21.67 -4.17
N LEU A 174 -0.71 20.71 -3.28
CA LEU A 174 -1.57 20.92 -2.12
C LEU A 174 -0.94 21.88 -1.11
N ALA A 175 0.37 21.73 -0.84
CA ALA A 175 1.11 22.64 0.04
C ALA A 175 1.02 24.09 -0.41
N GLY A 176 1.03 24.36 -1.72
CA GLY A 176 0.88 25.71 -2.28
C GLY A 176 -0.48 26.37 -2.00
N LEU A 177 -1.51 25.58 -1.66
CA LEU A 177 -2.86 26.07 -1.35
C LEU A 177 -3.12 26.24 0.15
N ILE A 178 -2.29 25.65 1.03
CA ILE A 178 -2.50 25.70 2.49
C ILE A 178 -2.34 27.13 3.00
N ALA A 179 -3.39 27.63 3.64
CA ALA A 179 -3.43 28.92 4.34
C ALA A 179 -3.26 28.79 5.86
N GLY A 180 -3.57 27.61 6.41
CA GLY A 180 -3.52 27.32 7.84
C GLY A 180 -3.60 25.82 8.09
N GLY A 181 -3.08 25.35 9.23
CA GLY A 181 -2.89 23.92 9.48
C GLY A 181 -1.64 23.37 8.80
N GLY A 182 -1.69 22.13 8.31
CA GLY A 182 -0.57 21.48 7.62
C GLY A 182 -1.00 20.22 6.88
N LEU A 183 -0.08 19.68 6.08
CA LEU A 183 -0.25 18.35 5.49
C LEU A 183 -0.22 17.28 6.61
N PRO A 184 -0.90 16.15 6.41
CA PRO A 184 -0.76 14.98 7.27
C PRO A 184 0.69 14.48 7.32
N GLU A 185 1.01 13.73 8.37
CA GLU A 185 2.30 13.05 8.50
C GLU A 185 2.57 12.14 7.28
N PRO A 186 3.83 11.87 6.90
CA PRO A 186 4.14 11.20 5.63
C PRO A 186 3.58 9.77 5.49
N GLN A 187 3.35 9.10 6.63
CA GLN A 187 2.83 7.73 6.69
C GLN A 187 1.44 7.64 6.05
N ARG A 188 1.12 6.49 5.45
CA ARG A 188 -0.22 6.25 4.91
C ARG A 188 -1.26 6.28 6.04
N ASN A 189 -2.46 6.73 5.69
CA ASN A 189 -3.63 6.82 6.55
C ASN A 189 -3.52 7.85 7.68
N GLU A 190 -2.46 8.66 7.70
CA GLU A 190 -2.39 9.85 8.54
C GLU A 190 -3.27 10.95 7.94
N LEU A 191 -3.94 11.69 8.81
CA LEU A 191 -4.91 12.72 8.46
C LEU A 191 -4.48 14.08 8.99
N SER A 192 -5.05 15.14 8.41
CA SER A 192 -4.93 16.48 8.95
C SER A 192 -6.18 17.31 8.73
N LEU A 193 -6.30 18.34 9.55
CA LEU A 193 -7.25 19.43 9.38
C LEU A 193 -6.47 20.67 8.94
N ALA A 194 -6.89 21.28 7.84
CA ALA A 194 -6.24 22.45 7.27
C ALA A 194 -7.28 23.44 6.74
N THR A 195 -6.80 24.60 6.32
CA THR A 195 -7.58 25.56 5.55
C THR A 195 -6.84 25.93 4.28
N LEU A 196 -7.56 26.03 3.16
CA LEU A 196 -7.01 26.37 1.85
C LEU A 196 -7.36 27.79 1.46
N ARG A 197 -6.45 28.46 0.73
CA ARG A 197 -6.75 29.71 0.03
C ARG A 197 -7.16 29.36 -1.40
N LEU A 198 -8.46 29.38 -1.67
CA LEU A 198 -9.02 29.04 -2.97
C LEU A 198 -9.41 30.29 -3.78
N PRO A 199 -9.15 30.32 -5.10
CA PRO A 199 -9.62 31.39 -5.97
C PRO A 199 -11.14 31.57 -5.91
N GLY A 200 -11.60 32.83 -5.91
CA GLY A 200 -13.03 33.15 -5.89
C GLY A 200 -13.73 32.97 -4.53
N ARG A 201 -13.04 32.47 -3.50
CA ARG A 201 -13.59 32.34 -2.13
C ARG A 201 -13.12 33.48 -1.25
N ARG A 202 -14.04 33.99 -0.41
CA ARG A 202 -13.73 35.01 0.59
C ARG A 202 -13.26 34.31 1.87
N GLY A 203 -11.96 34.33 2.11
CA GLY A 203 -11.35 33.72 3.30
C GLY A 203 -10.80 32.33 3.06
N ALA A 204 -10.29 31.71 4.13
CA ALA A 204 -9.71 30.37 4.09
C ALA A 204 -10.81 29.31 4.19
N VAL A 205 -10.77 28.31 3.32
CA VAL A 205 -11.76 27.24 3.20
C VAL A 205 -11.31 26.03 4.02
N PRO A 206 -12.08 25.55 5.01
CA PRO A 206 -11.75 24.34 5.75
C PRO A 206 -11.66 23.11 4.83
N VAL A 207 -10.65 22.29 5.05
CA VAL A 207 -10.46 21.02 4.34
C VAL A 207 -9.98 19.95 5.31
N ARG A 208 -10.47 18.73 5.14
CA ARG A 208 -9.93 17.55 5.80
C ARG A 208 -9.10 16.79 4.77
N ILE A 209 -7.89 16.38 5.14
CA ILE A 209 -6.90 15.80 4.23
C ILE A 209 -6.51 14.42 4.75
N GLY A 210 -6.58 13.39 3.91
CA GLY A 210 -6.08 12.06 4.26
C GLY A 210 -4.97 11.57 3.35
N ARG A 211 -3.95 10.89 3.91
CA ARG A 211 -2.91 10.13 3.16
C ARG A 211 -3.44 8.79 2.68
N THR A 212 -4.54 8.85 1.97
CA THR A 212 -5.26 7.69 1.42
C THR A 212 -5.32 7.82 -0.10
N GLY A 213 -5.48 6.68 -0.76
CA GLY A 213 -5.45 6.64 -2.21
C GLY A 213 -5.66 5.24 -2.77
N TYR A 214 -6.11 5.21 -4.02
CA TYR A 214 -6.54 3.99 -4.71
C TYR A 214 -5.79 3.78 -6.03
N THR A 215 -4.54 4.26 -6.11
CA THR A 215 -3.75 4.25 -7.35
C THR A 215 -2.42 3.52 -7.22
N GLY A 216 -2.03 3.12 -6.00
CA GLY A 216 -0.68 2.59 -5.72
C GLY A 216 0.40 3.66 -5.60
N GLU A 217 0.10 4.94 -5.87
CA GLU A 217 1.09 6.02 -5.71
C GLU A 217 1.59 6.13 -4.26
N PRO A 218 2.91 6.28 -4.04
CA PRO A 218 3.45 6.51 -2.70
C PRO A 218 3.00 7.85 -2.11
N VAL A 219 2.81 8.85 -2.97
CA VAL A 219 2.34 10.19 -2.59
C VAL A 219 0.93 10.38 -3.14
N CYS A 220 -0.05 10.35 -2.24
CA CYS A 220 -1.46 10.53 -2.55
C CYS A 220 -2.18 11.27 -1.41
N PHE A 221 -3.26 11.96 -1.77
CA PHE A 221 -4.15 12.62 -0.84
C PHE A 221 -5.60 12.48 -1.27
N GLU A 222 -6.51 12.42 -0.31
CA GLU A 222 -7.95 12.63 -0.50
C GLU A 222 -8.40 13.84 0.31
N LEU A 223 -9.20 14.69 -0.32
CA LEU A 223 -9.62 15.99 0.18
C LEU A 223 -11.13 15.99 0.38
N PHE A 224 -11.55 16.38 1.58
CA PHE A 224 -12.97 16.48 1.97
C PHE A 224 -13.27 17.93 2.33
N LEU A 225 -14.27 18.51 1.68
CA LEU A 225 -14.70 19.89 1.86
C LEU A 225 -16.17 20.06 1.49
N ALA A 226 -16.75 21.21 1.82
CA ALA A 226 -18.13 21.52 1.45
C ALA A 226 -18.33 21.43 -0.07
N ALA A 227 -19.46 20.85 -0.48
CA ALA A 227 -19.77 20.62 -1.89
C ALA A 227 -19.69 21.90 -2.72
N GLU A 228 -20.12 23.05 -2.17
CA GLU A 228 -20.04 24.32 -2.88
C GLU A 228 -18.60 24.76 -3.21
N ASP A 229 -17.59 24.35 -2.44
CA ASP A 229 -16.20 24.79 -2.60
C ASP A 229 -15.40 23.90 -3.57
N ALA A 230 -15.93 22.71 -3.90
CA ALA A 230 -15.25 21.73 -4.75
C ALA A 230 -14.83 22.28 -6.13
N PRO A 231 -15.66 23.05 -6.87
CA PRO A 231 -15.24 23.61 -8.15
C PRO A 231 -14.02 24.53 -8.03
N ALA A 232 -13.94 25.34 -6.96
CA ALA A 232 -12.82 26.25 -6.75
C ALA A 232 -11.53 25.50 -6.41
N LEU A 233 -11.63 24.42 -5.63
CA LEU A 233 -10.51 23.51 -5.36
C LEU A 233 -10.02 22.83 -6.64
N TRP A 234 -10.96 22.29 -7.42
CA TRP A 234 -10.66 21.60 -8.67
C TRP A 234 -9.92 22.52 -9.65
N ASP A 235 -10.49 23.71 -9.90
CA ASP A 235 -9.90 24.71 -10.80
C ASP A 235 -8.49 25.12 -10.33
N ALA A 236 -8.28 25.30 -9.02
CA ALA A 236 -6.98 25.65 -8.45
C ALA A 236 -5.93 24.55 -8.63
N LEU A 237 -6.30 23.28 -8.42
CA LEU A 237 -5.39 22.15 -8.59
C LEU A 237 -5.03 21.91 -10.06
N VAL A 238 -6.01 22.03 -10.96
CA VAL A 238 -5.78 21.94 -12.41
C VAL A 238 -4.87 23.07 -12.88
N ALA A 239 -5.13 24.31 -12.45
CA ALA A 239 -4.26 25.45 -12.74
C ALA A 239 -2.83 25.29 -12.18
N GLY A 240 -2.67 24.55 -11.08
CA GLY A 240 -1.38 24.20 -10.51
C GLY A 240 -0.61 23.13 -11.30
N GLY A 241 -1.28 22.39 -12.21
CA GLY A 241 -0.67 21.34 -13.03
C GLY A 241 -1.16 19.92 -12.74
N ALA A 242 -2.18 19.75 -11.91
CA ALA A 242 -2.83 18.44 -11.77
C ALA A 242 -3.60 18.08 -13.05
N THR A 243 -3.53 16.83 -13.48
CA THR A 243 -4.23 16.34 -14.68
C THR A 243 -5.57 15.71 -14.28
N PRO A 244 -6.71 16.23 -14.75
CA PRO A 244 -8.00 15.55 -14.62
C PRO A 244 -7.95 14.12 -15.16
N ALA A 245 -8.45 13.16 -14.38
CA ALA A 245 -8.45 11.75 -14.75
C ALA A 245 -9.78 11.08 -14.40
N GLY A 246 -10.28 10.25 -15.31
CA GLY A 246 -11.60 9.61 -15.22
C GLY A 246 -11.57 8.21 -14.64
N LEU A 247 -12.75 7.57 -14.62
CA LEU A 247 -12.95 6.21 -14.11
C LEU A 247 -12.07 5.17 -14.82
N GLY A 248 -11.82 5.32 -16.12
CA GLY A 248 -11.00 4.37 -16.88
C GLY A 248 -9.53 4.39 -16.43
N ALA A 249 -8.96 5.58 -16.23
CA ALA A 249 -7.61 5.70 -15.69
C ALA A 249 -7.55 5.17 -14.24
N ARG A 250 -8.55 5.50 -13.41
CA ARG A 250 -8.65 4.97 -12.03
C ARG A 250 -8.62 3.43 -12.01
N ASP A 251 -9.38 2.78 -12.89
CA ASP A 251 -9.43 1.31 -12.97
C ASP A 251 -8.09 0.71 -13.43
N THR A 252 -7.40 1.33 -14.40
CA THR A 252 -6.06 0.86 -14.79
C THR A 252 -5.02 1.04 -13.68
N LEU A 253 -5.05 2.16 -12.94
CA LEU A 253 -4.09 2.47 -11.88
C LEU A 253 -4.25 1.53 -10.67
N ARG A 254 -5.50 1.26 -10.25
CA ARG A 254 -5.80 0.35 -9.13
C ARG A 254 -5.47 -1.10 -9.48
N LEU A 255 -5.77 -1.51 -10.72
CA LEU A 255 -5.47 -2.86 -11.22
C LEU A 255 -3.96 -3.11 -11.20
N GLU A 256 -3.19 -2.13 -11.68
CA GLU A 256 -1.73 -2.19 -11.67
C GLU A 256 -1.18 -2.31 -10.24
N ALA A 257 -1.79 -1.61 -9.29
CA ALA A 257 -1.45 -1.69 -7.87
C ALA A 257 -1.97 -2.97 -7.17
N GLY A 258 -2.74 -3.81 -7.87
CA GLY A 258 -3.37 -5.01 -7.34
C GLY A 258 -4.57 -4.75 -6.40
N LEU A 259 -5.04 -3.51 -6.30
CA LEU A 259 -6.08 -3.13 -5.33
C LEU A 259 -7.45 -3.72 -5.75
N PRO A 260 -8.20 -4.32 -4.80
CA PRO A 260 -9.48 -4.96 -5.10
C PRO A 260 -10.55 -3.92 -5.44
N LEU A 261 -11.48 -4.30 -6.31
CA LEU A 261 -12.70 -3.55 -6.60
C LEU A 261 -13.92 -4.40 -6.23
N TYR A 262 -14.87 -3.81 -5.49
CA TYR A 262 -16.13 -4.47 -5.19
C TYR A 262 -16.90 -4.81 -6.48
N GLY A 263 -17.42 -6.03 -6.57
CA GLY A 263 -18.02 -6.61 -7.79
C GLY A 263 -17.01 -7.32 -8.70
N HIS A 264 -15.72 -7.32 -8.34
CA HIS A 264 -14.65 -7.99 -9.06
C HIS A 264 -13.85 -8.93 -8.16
N GLU A 265 -13.04 -8.38 -7.26
CA GLU A 265 -12.22 -9.14 -6.31
C GLU A 265 -12.93 -9.38 -4.97
N LEU A 266 -14.01 -8.65 -4.71
CA LEU A 266 -14.88 -8.76 -3.55
C LEU A 266 -16.34 -8.81 -4.01
N GLY A 267 -17.21 -9.46 -3.24
CA GLY A 267 -18.63 -9.64 -3.62
C GLY A 267 -18.88 -11.06 -4.11
N LEU A 268 -19.41 -11.22 -5.33
CA LEU A 268 -19.76 -12.52 -5.90
C LEU A 268 -18.80 -12.93 -7.02
N ASP A 269 -18.48 -14.22 -7.09
CA ASP A 269 -17.75 -14.82 -8.21
C ASP A 269 -18.67 -14.99 -9.45
N PRO A 270 -18.13 -15.37 -10.63
CA PRO A 270 -18.92 -15.57 -11.84
C PRO A 270 -20.05 -16.62 -11.71
N GLU A 271 -19.97 -17.53 -10.73
CA GLU A 271 -21.01 -18.51 -10.43
C GLU A 271 -22.03 -18.02 -9.39
N GLY A 272 -21.91 -16.77 -8.93
CA GLY A 272 -22.82 -16.16 -7.96
C GLY A 272 -22.56 -16.59 -6.51
N ARG A 273 -21.39 -17.15 -6.19
CA ARG A 273 -20.99 -17.49 -4.82
C ARG A 273 -20.22 -16.34 -4.21
N GLU A 274 -20.35 -16.14 -2.89
CA GLU A 274 -19.57 -15.11 -2.21
C GLU A 274 -18.07 -15.42 -2.27
N ILE A 275 -17.29 -14.39 -2.61
CA ILE A 275 -15.83 -14.43 -2.56
C ILE A 275 -15.40 -14.23 -1.09
N PRO A 276 -14.66 -15.17 -0.48
CA PRO A 276 -14.11 -15.03 0.86
C PRO A 276 -13.21 -13.80 0.98
N VAL A 277 -13.37 -12.98 2.02
CA VAL A 277 -12.53 -11.77 2.20
C VAL A 277 -11.04 -12.10 2.23
N MET A 278 -10.65 -13.18 2.92
CA MET A 278 -9.25 -13.58 3.03
C MET A 278 -8.68 -14.14 1.73
N SER A 279 -9.49 -14.31 0.67
CA SER A 279 -8.96 -14.70 -0.63
C SER A 279 -8.24 -13.57 -1.34
N CYS A 280 -8.43 -12.33 -0.91
CA CYS A 280 -7.68 -11.18 -1.40
C CYS A 280 -6.55 -10.85 -0.39
N PRO A 281 -5.27 -11.18 -0.66
CA PRO A 281 -4.17 -10.92 0.27
C PRO A 281 -4.08 -9.45 0.71
N LEU A 282 -4.39 -8.52 -0.20
CA LEU A 282 -4.38 -7.08 0.07
C LEU A 282 -5.58 -6.59 0.90
N ALA A 283 -6.58 -7.44 1.18
CA ALA A 283 -7.67 -7.13 2.11
C ALA A 283 -7.45 -7.74 3.50
N THR A 284 -6.50 -8.66 3.67
CA THR A 284 -6.31 -9.40 4.93
C THR A 284 -5.97 -8.50 6.12
N PHE A 285 -5.23 -7.41 5.92
CA PHE A 285 -4.90 -6.44 6.97
C PHE A 285 -6.10 -5.61 7.45
N ALA A 286 -7.22 -5.65 6.72
CA ALA A 286 -8.46 -4.97 7.07
C ALA A 286 -9.28 -5.75 8.12
N VAL A 287 -8.82 -6.94 8.51
CA VAL A 287 -9.51 -7.83 9.45
C VAL A 287 -8.67 -7.98 10.72
N SER A 288 -9.25 -7.57 11.85
CA SER A 288 -8.65 -7.74 13.16
C SER A 288 -9.22 -8.97 13.87
N PHE A 289 -8.32 -9.76 14.45
CA PHE A 289 -8.65 -10.89 15.31
C PHE A 289 -8.31 -10.61 16.78
N SER A 290 -7.92 -9.38 17.11
CA SER A 290 -7.61 -8.99 18.49
C SER A 290 -8.75 -9.40 19.44
N PRO A 291 -8.42 -9.95 20.63
CA PRO A 291 -9.40 -10.17 21.67
C PRO A 291 -10.13 -8.88 22.06
N ARG A 292 -9.45 -7.73 22.00
CA ARG A 292 -10.05 -6.42 22.34
C ARG A 292 -11.13 -5.97 21.37
N LYS A 293 -11.08 -6.44 20.11
CA LYS A 293 -12.13 -6.14 19.14
C LYS A 293 -13.49 -6.74 19.52
N GLY A 294 -13.49 -7.83 20.31
CA GLY A 294 -14.73 -8.50 20.69
C GLY A 294 -15.44 -9.18 19.51
N ASP A 295 -16.68 -9.61 19.71
CA ASP A 295 -17.44 -10.28 18.65
C ASP A 295 -18.00 -9.28 17.62
N TYR A 296 -17.98 -9.67 16.35
CA TYR A 296 -18.43 -8.85 15.23
C TYR A 296 -18.98 -9.72 14.10
N VAL A 297 -19.76 -9.12 13.20
CA VAL A 297 -20.39 -9.84 12.09
C VAL A 297 -19.34 -10.62 11.29
N GLY A 298 -19.56 -11.92 11.06
CA GLY A 298 -18.66 -12.75 10.27
C GLY A 298 -17.34 -13.14 10.94
N ARG A 299 -17.07 -12.77 12.20
CA ARG A 299 -15.81 -13.08 12.90
C ARG A 299 -15.44 -14.56 12.85
N GLU A 300 -16.41 -15.45 13.06
CA GLU A 300 -16.16 -16.91 13.04
C GLU A 300 -15.70 -17.39 11.67
N ALA A 301 -16.43 -17.01 10.61
CA ALA A 301 -16.09 -17.40 9.23
C ALA A 301 -14.73 -16.82 8.80
N LEU A 302 -14.48 -15.54 9.09
CA LEU A 302 -13.19 -14.89 8.83
C LEU A 302 -12.05 -15.56 9.59
N THR A 303 -12.30 -16.07 10.81
CA THR A 303 -11.30 -16.83 11.58
C THR A 303 -10.94 -18.14 10.90
N ARG A 304 -11.92 -18.87 10.35
CA ARG A 304 -11.65 -20.11 9.57
C ARG A 304 -10.85 -19.81 8.31
N GLN A 305 -11.28 -18.81 7.55
CA GLN A 305 -10.56 -18.36 6.36
C GLN A 305 -9.12 -17.91 6.67
N HIS A 306 -8.89 -17.20 7.78
CA HIS A 306 -7.55 -16.78 8.19
C HIS A 306 -6.65 -17.96 8.54
N ARG A 307 -7.18 -18.98 9.23
CA ARG A 307 -6.44 -20.22 9.50
C ARG A 307 -6.09 -20.95 8.21
N ALA A 308 -7.03 -21.05 7.26
CA ALA A 308 -6.78 -21.66 5.96
C ALA A 308 -5.71 -20.88 5.18
N TYR A 309 -5.79 -19.55 5.14
CA TYR A 309 -4.79 -18.68 4.52
C TYR A 309 -3.38 -18.92 5.10
N ALA A 310 -3.25 -18.99 6.42
CA ALA A 310 -1.97 -19.26 7.08
C ALA A 310 -1.39 -20.64 6.71
N ARG A 311 -2.23 -21.67 6.54
CA ARG A 311 -1.82 -23.00 6.08
C ARG A 311 -1.41 -23.01 4.61
N ILE A 312 -2.16 -22.33 3.75
CA ILE A 312 -1.85 -22.14 2.33
C ILE A 312 -0.47 -21.50 2.14
N LEU A 313 -0.14 -20.48 2.93
CA LEU A 313 1.20 -19.87 2.90
C LEU A 313 2.34 -20.84 3.29
N GLN A 314 2.03 -21.88 4.06
CA GLN A 314 2.96 -22.95 4.43
C GLN A 314 2.93 -24.13 3.45
N ARG A 315 2.19 -24.02 2.33
CA ARG A 315 1.92 -25.10 1.38
C ARG A 315 1.20 -26.30 2.02
N ASP A 316 0.43 -26.06 3.07
CA ASP A 316 -0.46 -27.02 3.72
C ASP A 316 -1.89 -26.80 3.21
N TRP A 317 -2.39 -27.77 2.45
CA TRP A 317 -3.70 -27.71 1.79
C TRP A 317 -4.83 -28.36 2.62
N SER A 318 -4.59 -28.69 3.89
CA SER A 318 -5.56 -29.40 4.75
C SER A 318 -6.87 -28.64 5.01
N LEU A 319 -6.86 -27.31 4.88
CA LEU A 319 -8.02 -26.43 5.06
C LEU A 319 -8.46 -25.74 3.76
N LEU A 320 -8.18 -26.36 2.61
CA LEU A 320 -8.49 -25.78 1.30
C LEU A 320 -9.99 -25.50 1.12
N GLU A 321 -10.88 -26.26 1.77
CA GLU A 321 -12.33 -26.05 1.69
C GLU A 321 -12.79 -24.69 2.23
N ASP A 322 -12.11 -24.15 3.24
CA ASP A 322 -12.41 -22.84 3.85
C ASP A 322 -11.89 -21.67 2.97
N LEU A 323 -10.91 -21.94 2.11
CA LEU A 323 -10.31 -20.93 1.23
C LEU A 323 -9.79 -21.58 -0.08
N PRO A 324 -10.69 -21.99 -0.99
CA PRO A 324 -10.33 -22.82 -2.14
C PRO A 324 -9.56 -22.06 -3.22
N ARG A 325 -9.67 -20.74 -3.23
CA ARG A 325 -9.04 -19.87 -4.22
C ARG A 325 -8.48 -18.60 -3.58
N LEU A 326 -7.45 -18.04 -4.19
CA LEU A 326 -6.85 -16.75 -3.88
C LEU A 326 -6.83 -15.85 -5.13
N THR A 327 -7.00 -14.55 -4.92
CA THR A 327 -6.76 -13.53 -5.93
C THR A 327 -5.25 -13.40 -6.14
N ARG A 328 -4.81 -13.61 -7.37
CA ARG A 328 -3.40 -13.56 -7.81
C ARG A 328 -3.23 -12.55 -8.95
N PRO A 329 -2.13 -11.78 -8.96
CA PRO A 329 -1.73 -11.02 -10.13
C PRO A 329 -1.29 -11.94 -11.26
N LEU A 330 -1.73 -11.63 -12.47
CA LEU A 330 -1.49 -12.42 -13.67
C LEU A 330 -1.01 -11.53 -14.81
N ALA A 331 0.17 -11.81 -15.36
CA ALA A 331 0.67 -11.19 -16.58
C ALA A 331 0.18 -12.00 -17.79
N VAL A 332 -0.42 -11.35 -18.78
CA VAL A 332 -0.79 -12.00 -20.05
C VAL A 332 0.38 -11.80 -21.01
N THR A 333 1.19 -12.84 -21.18
CA THR A 333 2.47 -12.77 -21.92
C THR A 333 2.26 -12.89 -23.43
N GLY A 334 1.15 -13.48 -23.86
CA GLY A 334 0.77 -13.58 -25.26
C GLY A 334 -0.01 -12.37 -25.79
N ARG A 335 -0.30 -12.38 -27.10
CA ARG A 335 -1.12 -11.35 -27.74
C ARG A 335 -2.59 -11.51 -27.38
N GLY A 336 -3.08 -10.70 -26.45
CA GLY A 336 -4.48 -10.66 -26.07
C GLY A 336 -4.70 -9.74 -24.87
N ILE A 337 -5.96 -9.40 -24.59
CA ILE A 337 -6.34 -8.66 -23.38
C ILE A 337 -7.35 -9.52 -22.64
N ALA A 338 -6.95 -10.00 -21.47
CA ALA A 338 -7.85 -10.70 -20.55
C ALA A 338 -8.94 -9.74 -20.04
N ARG A 339 -10.15 -10.25 -19.84
CA ARG A 339 -11.31 -9.50 -19.32
C ARG A 339 -11.95 -10.29 -18.19
N GLN A 340 -12.72 -9.61 -17.35
CA GLN A 340 -13.49 -10.25 -16.29
C GLN A 340 -14.30 -11.44 -16.82
N GLY A 341 -14.27 -12.55 -16.08
CA GLY A 341 -14.94 -13.80 -16.43
C GLY A 341 -14.16 -14.72 -17.37
N ALA A 342 -12.99 -14.31 -17.89
CA ALA A 342 -12.15 -15.19 -18.69
C ALA A 342 -11.61 -16.35 -17.85
N ASP A 343 -11.78 -17.59 -18.34
CA ASP A 343 -11.26 -18.79 -17.69
C ASP A 343 -9.73 -18.84 -17.72
N VAL A 344 -9.15 -19.37 -16.64
CA VAL A 344 -7.71 -19.56 -16.48
C VAL A 344 -7.42 -21.04 -16.22
N PHE A 345 -6.48 -21.59 -16.96
CA PHE A 345 -6.09 -23.00 -16.91
C PHE A 345 -4.60 -23.16 -16.60
N MET A 346 -4.24 -24.22 -15.90
CA MET A 346 -2.84 -24.57 -15.64
C MET A 346 -2.13 -24.95 -16.93
N ALA A 347 -0.97 -24.37 -17.24
CA ALA A 347 -0.12 -24.79 -18.36
C ALA A 347 1.15 -25.52 -17.88
N GLY A 348 1.78 -25.03 -16.82
CA GLY A 348 3.04 -25.57 -16.30
C GLY A 348 3.61 -24.68 -15.19
N GLY A 349 4.87 -24.87 -14.84
CA GLY A 349 5.58 -23.99 -13.90
C GLY A 349 6.71 -24.73 -13.16
N PRO A 350 7.61 -23.99 -12.51
CA PRO A 350 8.87 -24.52 -12.00
C PRO A 350 8.73 -25.35 -10.71
N HIS A 351 7.57 -25.30 -10.05
CA HIS A 351 7.33 -25.96 -8.76
C HIS A 351 6.78 -27.38 -8.93
N ASP A 352 7.35 -28.32 -8.17
CA ASP A 352 6.96 -29.74 -8.11
C ASP A 352 6.28 -30.09 -6.76
N ASP A 353 5.38 -29.21 -6.30
CA ASP A 353 4.69 -29.40 -5.02
C ASP A 353 3.57 -30.47 -5.12
N PRO A 354 3.43 -31.35 -4.11
CA PRO A 354 2.37 -32.35 -4.08
C PRO A 354 0.98 -31.69 -4.00
N GLY A 355 0.07 -32.16 -4.85
CA GLY A 355 -1.32 -31.69 -4.90
C GLY A 355 -1.56 -30.53 -5.88
N ARG A 356 -0.52 -30.05 -6.59
CA ARG A 356 -0.64 -29.01 -7.62
C ARG A 356 -1.62 -29.43 -8.74
N PRO A 357 -2.43 -28.49 -9.27
CA PRO A 357 -3.29 -28.77 -10.41
C PRO A 357 -2.50 -29.30 -11.61
N ALA A 358 -3.01 -30.33 -12.29
CA ALA A 358 -2.37 -30.87 -13.49
C ALA A 358 -2.45 -29.88 -14.66
N PRO A 359 -1.53 -29.91 -15.63
CA PRO A 359 -1.66 -29.15 -16.87
C PRO A 359 -3.03 -29.40 -17.54
N GLY A 360 -3.70 -28.33 -17.94
CA GLY A 360 -5.07 -28.32 -18.47
C GLY A 360 -6.17 -28.22 -17.40
N ALA A 361 -5.85 -28.31 -16.10
CA ALA A 361 -6.84 -28.11 -15.04
C ALA A 361 -7.35 -26.66 -15.02
N HIS A 362 -8.66 -26.50 -14.82
CA HIS A 362 -9.28 -25.19 -14.60
C HIS A 362 -8.91 -24.67 -13.21
N LEU A 363 -8.32 -23.47 -13.17
CA LEU A 363 -7.86 -22.83 -11.92
C LEU A 363 -8.91 -21.84 -11.39
N GLY A 364 -9.60 -21.14 -12.28
CA GLY A 364 -10.58 -20.11 -11.92
C GLY A 364 -10.70 -19.08 -13.02
N TRP A 365 -10.91 -17.81 -12.64
CA TRP A 365 -11.28 -16.75 -13.60
C TRP A 365 -10.53 -15.45 -13.36
N VAL A 366 -10.36 -14.69 -14.42
CA VAL A 366 -9.95 -13.30 -14.36
C VAL A 366 -11.07 -12.48 -13.71
N THR A 367 -10.76 -11.75 -12.64
CA THR A 367 -11.70 -10.85 -11.96
C THR A 367 -11.61 -9.43 -12.53
N SER A 368 -10.40 -9.01 -12.89
CA SER A 368 -10.12 -7.72 -13.53
C SER A 368 -9.00 -7.88 -14.55
N GLY A 369 -9.13 -7.29 -15.74
CA GLY A 369 -8.12 -7.41 -16.78
C GLY A 369 -8.23 -6.34 -17.87
N THR A 370 -7.10 -5.74 -18.22
CA THR A 370 -6.98 -4.78 -19.32
C THR A 370 -5.51 -4.57 -19.72
N ALA A 371 -5.29 -3.84 -20.81
CA ALA A 371 -3.99 -3.27 -21.12
C ALA A 371 -3.73 -2.02 -20.26
N VAL A 372 -2.55 -1.92 -19.67
CA VAL A 372 -2.13 -0.83 -18.80
C VAL A 372 -0.82 -0.22 -19.34
N PRO A 373 -0.72 1.12 -19.46
CA PRO A 373 0.50 1.76 -19.92
C PRO A 373 1.52 1.93 -18.79
N TYR A 374 2.80 1.99 -19.14
CA TYR A 374 3.87 2.31 -18.20
C TYR A 374 4.95 3.15 -18.86
N TRP A 375 5.64 3.97 -18.05
CA TRP A 375 6.81 4.72 -18.51
C TRP A 375 8.04 3.81 -18.58
N GLY A 376 8.85 3.98 -19.62
CA GLY A 376 10.18 3.41 -19.70
C GLY A 376 11.07 3.92 -18.56
N VAL A 377 12.07 3.13 -18.20
CA VAL A 377 13.01 3.46 -17.12
C VAL A 377 14.43 3.31 -17.65
N ALA A 378 15.26 4.34 -17.43
CA ALA A 378 16.69 4.32 -17.74
C ALA A 378 17.51 4.34 -16.45
N GLY A 379 18.68 3.70 -16.45
CA GLY A 379 19.53 3.55 -15.26
C GLY A 379 19.08 2.43 -14.31
N GLU A 380 19.79 2.28 -13.20
CA GLU A 380 19.60 1.16 -12.26
C GLU A 380 19.40 1.64 -10.82
N GLY A 381 18.64 0.85 -10.03
CA GLY A 381 18.39 1.14 -8.62
C GLY A 381 17.87 2.56 -8.38
N LEU A 382 18.37 3.22 -7.33
CA LEU A 382 18.00 4.60 -6.99
C LEU A 382 18.31 5.64 -8.08
N CYS A 383 19.27 5.36 -8.97
CA CYS A 383 19.63 6.26 -10.05
C CYS A 383 18.68 6.16 -11.25
N SER A 384 17.73 5.23 -11.22
CA SER A 384 16.83 5.01 -12.33
C SER A 384 15.77 6.10 -12.47
N THR A 385 15.61 6.62 -13.67
CA THR A 385 14.70 7.72 -14.02
C THR A 385 13.67 7.27 -15.04
N GLN A 386 12.46 7.86 -14.98
CA GLN A 386 11.44 7.64 -15.99
C GLN A 386 11.85 8.35 -17.30
N THR A 387 11.77 7.63 -18.42
CA THR A 387 11.96 8.20 -19.76
C THR A 387 10.65 8.78 -20.30
N ASP A 388 10.69 9.41 -21.47
CA ASP A 388 9.48 9.90 -22.15
C ASP A 388 8.84 8.84 -23.07
N GLU A 389 9.49 7.68 -23.19
CA GLU A 389 8.95 6.51 -23.89
C GLU A 389 7.97 5.77 -22.98
N HIS A 390 6.89 5.26 -23.55
CA HIS A 390 5.92 4.43 -22.84
C HIS A 390 5.50 3.25 -23.72
N ASP A 391 5.08 2.17 -23.06
CA ASP A 391 4.56 0.98 -23.73
C ASP A 391 3.33 0.45 -22.98
N LEU A 392 2.68 -0.56 -23.54
CA LEU A 392 1.49 -1.23 -23.01
C LEU A 392 1.81 -2.66 -22.64
N ARG A 393 1.23 -3.12 -21.53
CA ARG A 393 1.25 -4.52 -21.10
C ARG A 393 -0.14 -4.98 -20.74
N SER A 394 -0.45 -6.24 -21.03
CA SER A 394 -1.72 -6.84 -20.62
C SER A 394 -1.55 -7.50 -19.27
N ILE A 395 -2.30 -7.02 -18.28
CA ILE A 395 -2.28 -7.52 -16.91
C ILE A 395 -3.68 -7.83 -16.41
N ALA A 396 -3.75 -8.68 -15.40
CA ALA A 396 -4.98 -9.07 -14.74
C ALA A 396 -4.78 -9.34 -13.24
N LEU A 397 -5.89 -9.31 -12.52
CA LEU A 397 -6.10 -10.04 -11.27
C LEU A 397 -7.01 -11.22 -11.59
N ALA A 398 -6.71 -12.38 -11.02
CA ALA A 398 -7.49 -13.59 -11.24
C ALA A 398 -7.73 -14.31 -9.91
N TYR A 399 -8.95 -14.81 -9.72
CA TYR A 399 -9.35 -15.62 -8.58
C TYR A 399 -9.08 -17.09 -8.92
N LEU A 400 -7.93 -17.60 -8.46
CA LEU A 400 -7.34 -18.88 -8.88
C LEU A 400 -7.29 -19.87 -7.71
N ASP A 401 -7.27 -21.17 -8.00
CA ASP A 401 -6.99 -22.24 -7.03
C ASP A 401 -5.88 -21.84 -6.06
N SER A 402 -6.11 -22.01 -4.75
CA SER A 402 -5.15 -21.58 -3.72
C SER A 402 -3.80 -22.30 -3.80
N ARG A 403 -3.73 -23.41 -4.53
CA ARG A 403 -2.49 -24.15 -4.80
C ARG A 403 -1.66 -23.55 -5.94
N THR A 404 -2.19 -22.55 -6.65
CA THR A 404 -1.45 -21.80 -7.65
C THR A 404 -0.40 -20.90 -6.98
N LEU A 405 0.83 -20.98 -7.48
CA LEU A 405 2.01 -20.30 -6.96
C LEU A 405 2.53 -19.24 -7.93
N GLU A 406 3.45 -18.42 -7.43
CA GLU A 406 4.22 -17.48 -8.27
C GLU A 406 5.05 -18.25 -9.30
N ASP A 407 5.23 -17.67 -10.48
CA ASP A 407 5.90 -18.27 -11.65
C ASP A 407 5.17 -19.48 -12.28
N ASP A 408 3.95 -19.78 -11.85
CA ASP A 408 3.09 -20.74 -12.52
C ASP A 408 2.69 -20.22 -13.92
N GLU A 409 2.95 -21.01 -14.94
CA GLU A 409 2.54 -20.74 -16.31
C GLU A 409 1.07 -21.14 -16.49
N VAL A 410 0.26 -20.22 -17.03
CA VAL A 410 -1.17 -20.46 -17.24
C VAL A 410 -1.58 -20.16 -18.67
N THR A 411 -2.77 -20.61 -19.04
CA THR A 411 -3.47 -20.22 -20.25
C THR A 411 -4.74 -19.48 -19.88
N VAL A 412 -4.95 -18.30 -20.45
CA VAL A 412 -6.15 -17.48 -20.27
C VAL A 412 -7.00 -17.55 -21.54
N ASP A 413 -8.30 -17.78 -21.39
CA ASP A 413 -9.21 -17.70 -22.52
C ASP A 413 -9.52 -16.24 -22.89
N VAL A 414 -8.93 -15.78 -24.01
CA VAL A 414 -9.22 -14.47 -24.57
C VAL A 414 -10.11 -14.63 -25.81
N ARG A 415 -11.42 -14.50 -25.59
CA ARG A 415 -12.46 -14.56 -26.64
C ARG A 415 -12.47 -15.91 -27.40
N GLY A 416 -12.41 -17.02 -26.67
CA GLY A 416 -12.37 -18.37 -27.21
C GLY A 416 -10.99 -18.80 -27.71
N ARG A 417 -9.92 -18.08 -27.37
CA ARG A 417 -8.55 -18.38 -27.79
C ARG A 417 -7.63 -18.51 -26.57
N PRO A 418 -6.90 -19.62 -26.43
CA PRO A 418 -5.91 -19.77 -25.36
C PRO A 418 -4.75 -18.80 -25.59
N VAL A 419 -4.49 -17.93 -24.61
CA VAL A 419 -3.36 -16.99 -24.61
C VAL A 419 -2.47 -17.30 -23.40
N PRO A 420 -1.15 -17.43 -23.57
CA PRO A 420 -0.25 -17.70 -22.45
C PRO A 420 -0.22 -16.55 -21.45
N GLY A 421 -0.06 -16.90 -20.18
CA GLY A 421 0.12 -15.98 -19.07
C GLY A 421 1.02 -16.57 -17.99
N LEU A 422 1.40 -15.72 -17.04
CA LEU A 422 2.30 -16.05 -15.94
C LEU A 422 1.75 -15.45 -14.65
N VAL A 423 1.63 -16.27 -13.61
CA VAL A 423 1.26 -15.78 -12.27
C VAL A 423 2.46 -15.03 -11.70
N VAL A 424 2.29 -13.75 -11.40
CA VAL A 424 3.36 -12.87 -10.93
C VAL A 424 3.05 -12.38 -9.51
N PRO A 425 4.06 -12.07 -8.68
CA PRO A 425 3.83 -11.61 -7.32
C PRO A 425 3.14 -10.23 -7.27
N TYR A 426 3.41 -9.37 -8.25
CA TYR A 426 2.89 -8.00 -8.34
C TYR A 426 3.12 -7.39 -9.73
N HIS A 427 2.28 -6.40 -10.10
CA HIS A 427 2.46 -5.59 -11.31
C HIS A 427 3.11 -4.23 -11.03
N LEU A 428 3.03 -3.75 -9.79
CA LEU A 428 3.51 -2.43 -9.35
C LEU A 428 4.11 -2.53 -7.94
N ARG A 429 5.20 -1.78 -7.71
CA ARG A 429 5.76 -1.55 -6.37
C ARG A 429 5.91 -0.06 -6.08
N SER A 430 5.69 0.29 -4.81
CA SER A 430 5.70 1.68 -4.31
C SER A 430 6.62 1.86 -3.11
N ASP A 431 7.49 0.89 -2.83
CA ASP A 431 8.43 0.87 -1.71
C ASP A 431 9.66 1.76 -1.98
N ALA A 432 9.81 2.35 -3.16
CA ALA A 432 10.84 3.34 -3.49
C ALA A 432 10.24 4.73 -3.80
N PRO A 433 9.65 5.44 -2.81
CA PRO A 433 9.09 6.77 -3.04
C PRO A 433 10.17 7.74 -3.57
N PRO A 434 9.77 8.76 -4.36
CA PRO A 434 8.40 9.22 -4.54
C PRO A 434 7.63 8.57 -5.70
N CYS A 435 8.24 7.67 -6.47
CA CYS A 435 7.63 7.09 -7.67
C CYS A 435 7.04 5.70 -7.40
N ALA A 436 5.85 5.42 -7.94
CA ALA A 436 5.44 4.04 -8.18
C ALA A 436 6.18 3.47 -9.40
N ARG A 437 6.52 2.17 -9.37
CA ARG A 437 7.27 1.50 -10.43
C ARG A 437 6.53 0.28 -10.94
N ALA A 438 6.29 0.27 -12.25
CA ALA A 438 5.80 -0.89 -12.99
C ALA A 438 6.87 -2.00 -12.95
N ILE A 439 6.45 -3.21 -12.60
CA ILE A 439 7.29 -4.40 -12.58
C ILE A 439 6.95 -5.25 -13.80
N LEU A 440 7.94 -5.47 -14.67
CA LEU A 440 7.78 -6.27 -15.88
C LEU A 440 8.18 -7.71 -15.59
N TRP A 441 7.37 -8.65 -16.07
CA TRP A 441 7.55 -10.09 -15.83
C TRP A 441 8.81 -10.66 -16.50
N ASP A 442 9.26 -10.03 -17.59
CA ASP A 442 10.40 -10.43 -18.42
C ASP A 442 11.67 -9.60 -18.14
N HIS A 443 11.66 -8.74 -17.13
CA HIS A 443 12.83 -7.93 -16.82
C HIS A 443 13.92 -8.77 -16.15
N THR A 444 15.07 -8.86 -16.82
CA THR A 444 16.28 -9.44 -16.24
C THR A 444 17.22 -8.31 -15.81
N PRO A 445 17.57 -8.21 -14.50
CA PRO A 445 18.55 -7.24 -14.04
C PRO A 445 19.89 -7.44 -14.77
N GLN A 446 20.46 -6.38 -15.34
CA GLN A 446 21.80 -6.45 -15.92
C GLN A 446 22.82 -6.47 -14.79
N LEU A 447 23.44 -7.63 -14.55
CA LEU A 447 24.62 -7.66 -13.70
C LEU A 447 25.81 -7.16 -14.51
N PRO A 448 26.63 -6.23 -13.98
CA PRO A 448 27.86 -5.84 -14.66
C PRO A 448 28.72 -7.10 -14.87
N PRO A 449 29.35 -7.26 -16.04
CA PRO A 449 30.21 -8.39 -16.30
C PRO A 449 31.29 -8.51 -15.23
N ALA A 450 31.68 -9.74 -14.91
CA ALA A 450 32.81 -9.98 -14.03
C ALA A 450 34.09 -9.48 -14.72
N GLU A 451 34.44 -8.23 -14.51
CA GLU A 451 35.72 -7.72 -14.98
C GLU A 451 36.81 -8.35 -14.11
N GLY A 452 37.58 -9.31 -14.62
CA GLY A 452 38.86 -9.71 -14.05
C GLY A 452 39.95 -8.72 -14.49
N GLY A 453 40.75 -8.23 -13.55
CA GLY A 453 41.87 -7.32 -13.84
C GLY A 453 43.03 -7.58 -12.89
N ASP A 454 44.23 -7.12 -13.25
CA ASP A 454 45.46 -7.36 -12.48
C ASP A 454 45.32 -6.82 -11.05
N THR A 455 45.35 -7.74 -10.10
CA THR A 455 44.84 -7.64 -8.72
C THR A 455 45.35 -6.42 -7.93
N GLY A 456 46.57 -5.96 -8.22
CA GLY A 456 47.22 -4.88 -7.46
C GLY A 456 46.70 -3.48 -7.77
N GLU A 457 46.37 -3.16 -9.01
CA GLU A 457 46.04 -1.78 -9.42
C GLU A 457 44.65 -1.36 -8.94
N ARG A 458 43.70 -2.31 -8.90
CA ARG A 458 42.35 -2.09 -8.36
C ARG A 458 42.35 -1.89 -6.86
N ALA A 459 43.13 -2.69 -6.13
CA ALA A 459 43.30 -2.55 -4.69
C ALA A 459 43.88 -1.17 -4.32
N LEU A 460 44.86 -0.68 -5.08
CA LEU A 460 45.45 0.66 -4.87
C LEU A 460 44.47 1.79 -5.17
N ARG A 461 43.70 1.71 -6.26
CA ARG A 461 42.63 2.68 -6.56
C ARG A 461 41.56 2.71 -5.48
N LEU A 462 41.20 1.55 -4.95
CA LEU A 462 40.23 1.42 -3.87
C LEU A 462 40.74 2.06 -2.58
N LEU A 463 41.99 1.77 -2.21
CA LEU A 463 42.66 2.36 -1.04
C LEU A 463 42.68 3.90 -1.14
N GLN A 464 43.03 4.45 -2.30
CA GLN A 464 43.03 5.90 -2.51
C GLN A 464 41.62 6.50 -2.31
N ARG A 465 40.60 5.89 -2.93
CA ARG A 465 39.21 6.35 -2.76
C ARG A 465 38.71 6.23 -1.32
N ALA A 466 39.18 5.23 -0.56
CA ALA A 466 38.87 5.08 0.86
C ALA A 466 39.47 6.22 1.69
N VAL A 467 40.73 6.56 1.43
CA VAL A 467 41.42 7.69 2.07
C VAL A 467 40.69 9.00 1.76
N ASP A 468 40.33 9.24 0.50
CA ASP A 468 39.63 10.45 0.07
C ASP A 468 38.25 10.58 0.76
N ASN A 469 37.48 9.49 0.82
CA ASN A 469 36.19 9.46 1.51
C ASN A 469 36.32 9.67 3.02
N HIS A 470 37.35 9.11 3.65
CA HIS A 470 37.62 9.30 5.08
C HIS A 470 37.94 10.77 5.41
N LEU A 471 38.80 11.40 4.62
CA LEU A 471 39.15 12.82 4.77
C LEU A 471 37.93 13.72 4.54
N TRP A 472 37.11 13.42 3.54
CA TRP A 472 35.85 14.14 3.30
C TRP A 472 34.90 14.05 4.49
N ARG A 473 34.69 12.85 5.07
CA ARG A 473 33.83 12.68 6.26
C ARG A 473 34.31 13.48 7.47
N GLN A 474 35.62 13.58 7.68
CA GLN A 474 36.17 14.33 8.81
C GLN A 474 36.07 15.84 8.66
N THR A 475 36.12 16.34 7.42
CA THR A 475 36.31 17.77 7.16
C THR A 475 35.07 18.46 6.61
N ALA A 476 34.15 17.70 5.99
CA ALA A 476 33.00 18.23 5.27
C ALA A 476 31.64 17.69 5.77
N CYS A 477 31.62 16.86 6.82
CA CYS A 477 30.38 16.33 7.41
C CYS A 477 30.24 16.71 8.90
N ILE A 478 29.01 17.00 9.33
CA ILE A 478 28.63 17.05 10.75
C ILE A 478 27.91 15.72 11.06
N ASN A 479 28.51 14.87 11.89
CA ASN A 479 27.93 13.57 12.26
C ASN A 479 27.13 13.72 13.58
N LEU A 480 25.88 13.24 13.60
CA LEU A 480 24.98 13.27 14.76
C LEU A 480 25.18 12.10 15.73
N ILE A 481 26.23 11.29 15.54
CA ILE A 481 26.51 10.08 16.33
C ILE A 481 27.84 10.24 17.11
N PRO A 482 27.79 10.68 18.38
CA PRO A 482 29.00 10.85 19.20
C PRO A 482 29.78 9.56 19.45
N SER A 483 29.11 8.40 19.49
CA SER A 483 29.75 7.09 19.74
C SER A 483 30.68 6.62 18.61
N GLU A 484 30.62 7.25 17.44
CA GLU A 484 31.43 6.90 16.27
C GLU A 484 32.63 7.83 16.05
N MET A 485 32.70 8.95 16.78
CA MET A 485 33.80 9.91 16.64
C MET A 485 35.01 9.59 17.53
N THR A 486 34.88 8.68 18.49
CA THR A 486 35.98 8.33 19.41
C THR A 486 36.27 6.84 19.42
N ALA A 487 36.58 6.30 18.24
CA ALA A 487 37.25 5.00 18.14
C ALA A 487 38.56 5.01 18.94
N SER A 488 38.78 3.99 19.76
CA SER A 488 40.07 3.79 20.43
C SER A 488 41.20 3.70 19.38
N PRO A 489 42.46 3.98 19.73
CA PRO A 489 43.58 3.85 18.80
C PRO A 489 43.65 2.48 18.11
N LEU A 490 43.27 1.41 18.83
CA LEU A 490 43.19 0.05 18.31
C LEU A 490 42.08 -0.13 17.26
N VAL A 491 40.90 0.45 17.51
CA VAL A 491 39.78 0.45 16.56
C VAL A 491 40.13 1.28 15.32
N ARG A 492 40.81 2.41 15.47
CA ARG A 492 41.32 3.18 14.32
C ARG A 492 42.30 2.38 13.47
N LEU A 493 43.22 1.64 14.10
CA LEU A 493 44.18 0.78 13.41
C LEU A 493 43.50 -0.37 12.65
N LEU A 494 42.50 -1.00 13.26
CA LEU A 494 41.69 -2.06 12.65
C LEU A 494 40.78 -1.53 11.53
N SER A 495 40.23 -0.32 11.66
CA SER A 495 39.41 0.32 10.63
C SER A 495 40.20 0.75 9.39
N VAL A 496 41.54 0.92 9.49
CA VAL A 496 42.42 1.14 8.33
C VAL A 496 42.70 -0.17 7.58
N THR A 497 42.60 -1.32 8.26
CA THR A 497 42.73 -2.65 7.64
C THR A 497 41.41 -3.23 7.11
N ASP A 498 40.28 -2.63 7.48
CA ASP A 498 38.94 -2.91 6.95
C ASP A 498 38.57 -1.84 5.92
N PRO A 499 38.81 -2.06 4.61
CA PRO A 499 38.60 -1.03 3.59
C PRO A 499 37.13 -0.56 3.51
N CYS A 500 36.19 -1.29 4.15
CA CYS A 500 34.76 -1.01 4.10
C CYS A 500 34.29 0.08 5.06
N GLY A 501 35.07 0.50 6.07
CA GLY A 501 34.82 1.73 6.87
C GLY A 501 33.35 1.99 7.26
N ARG A 502 32.75 0.94 7.83
CA ARG A 502 31.33 0.56 7.99
C ARG A 502 30.33 1.69 8.23
N TYR A 503 29.34 1.78 7.33
CA TYR A 503 27.98 2.28 7.59
C TYR A 503 27.07 1.98 6.37
N ALA A 504 26.87 0.70 6.05
CA ALA A 504 26.11 0.26 4.87
C ALA A 504 24.85 -0.51 5.26
N GLU A 505 23.93 0.16 5.96
CA GLU A 505 22.58 -0.35 6.06
C GLU A 505 21.96 -0.30 4.66
N HIS A 506 21.49 -1.46 4.20
CA HIS A 506 20.80 -1.61 2.93
C HIS A 506 19.55 -2.46 3.14
N ARG A 507 18.65 -2.36 2.17
CA ARG A 507 17.56 -3.31 2.01
C ARG A 507 17.44 -3.66 0.54
N LYS A 508 16.97 -4.87 0.25
CA LYS A 508 16.44 -5.17 -1.07
C LYS A 508 15.15 -4.39 -1.27
N ALA A 509 15.02 -3.78 -2.44
CA ALA A 509 13.81 -3.05 -2.81
C ALA A 509 13.19 -3.70 -4.05
N GLU A 510 11.98 -4.19 -3.90
CA GLU A 510 11.24 -4.92 -4.94
C GLU A 510 10.95 -4.01 -6.14
N ALA A 511 10.76 -2.71 -5.90
CA ALA A 511 10.66 -1.68 -6.94
C ALA A 511 11.88 -1.59 -7.87
N PHE A 512 13.01 -2.20 -7.50
CA PHE A 512 14.22 -2.30 -8.30
C PHE A 512 14.62 -3.75 -8.57
N TYR A 513 13.66 -4.68 -8.65
CA TYR A 513 13.93 -6.10 -8.89
C TYR A 513 14.91 -6.68 -7.85
N ASP A 514 14.67 -6.36 -6.58
CA ASP A 514 15.44 -6.79 -5.41
C ASP A 514 16.90 -6.33 -5.39
N LEU A 515 17.24 -5.27 -6.13
CA LEU A 515 18.53 -4.59 -5.99
C LEU A 515 18.70 -4.00 -4.59
N ASP A 516 19.94 -4.07 -4.08
CA ASP A 516 20.29 -3.46 -2.80
C ASP A 516 20.23 -1.93 -2.88
N VAL A 517 19.37 -1.35 -2.05
CA VAL A 517 19.23 0.09 -1.82
C VAL A 517 19.87 0.43 -0.48
N PHE A 518 20.92 1.24 -0.53
CA PHE A 518 21.66 1.67 0.65
C PHE A 518 21.08 2.98 1.20
N TYR A 519 20.91 3.07 2.51
CA TYR A 519 20.21 4.20 3.15
C TYR A 519 21.01 5.51 3.20
N TYR A 520 22.35 5.46 3.05
CA TYR A 520 23.23 6.60 3.28
C TYR A 520 24.05 6.96 2.04
N GLN A 521 24.25 8.26 1.79
CA GLN A 521 25.12 8.73 0.71
C GLN A 521 26.60 8.43 1.03
N GLY A 522 27.37 7.99 0.02
CA GLY A 522 28.74 7.48 0.18
C GLY A 522 28.85 5.96 0.36
N THR A 523 27.73 5.24 0.46
CA THR A 523 27.69 3.77 0.50
C THR A 523 27.98 3.09 -0.83
N GLY A 524 27.84 3.78 -1.98
CA GLY A 524 28.21 3.21 -3.27
C GLY A 524 29.69 2.81 -3.34
N PHE A 525 30.56 3.61 -2.71
CA PHE A 525 31.96 3.26 -2.53
C PHE A 525 32.11 2.05 -1.59
N ILE A 526 31.38 2.00 -0.48
CA ILE A 526 31.42 0.86 0.46
C ILE A 526 30.94 -0.43 -0.22
N ARG A 527 29.83 -0.39 -0.96
CA ARG A 527 29.33 -1.52 -1.76
C ARG A 527 30.36 -1.97 -2.80
N GLU A 528 31.00 -1.02 -3.47
CA GLU A 528 32.05 -1.33 -4.44
C GLU A 528 33.25 -2.01 -3.78
N VAL A 529 33.67 -1.51 -2.62
CA VAL A 529 34.70 -2.13 -1.77
C VAL A 529 34.30 -3.54 -1.34
N GLU A 530 33.08 -3.73 -0.81
CA GLU A 530 32.58 -5.05 -0.38
C GLU A 530 32.50 -6.02 -1.55
N ARG A 531 32.00 -5.58 -2.71
CA ARG A 531 31.97 -6.40 -3.93
C ARG A 531 33.38 -6.83 -4.33
N LEU A 532 34.32 -5.89 -4.36
CA LEU A 532 35.71 -6.18 -4.71
C LEU A 532 36.35 -7.10 -3.68
N LEU A 533 36.12 -6.89 -2.38
CA LEU A 533 36.60 -7.76 -1.32
C LEU A 533 36.03 -9.17 -1.41
N VAL A 534 34.72 -9.33 -1.67
CA VAL A 534 34.07 -10.63 -1.89
C VAL A 534 34.67 -11.33 -3.11
N GLN A 535 34.94 -10.60 -4.20
CA GLN A 535 35.57 -11.15 -5.39
C GLN A 535 37.00 -11.64 -5.11
N GLU A 536 37.80 -10.82 -4.43
CA GLU A 536 39.17 -11.17 -4.04
C GLU A 536 39.20 -12.36 -3.08
N LEU A 537 38.30 -12.41 -2.10
CA LEU A 537 38.23 -13.53 -1.16
C LEU A 537 37.74 -14.82 -1.83
N ARG A 538 36.81 -14.76 -2.79
CA ARG A 538 36.41 -15.94 -3.59
C ARG A 538 37.59 -16.51 -4.36
N ALA A 539 38.37 -15.63 -5.00
CA ALA A 539 39.57 -16.01 -5.72
C ALA A 539 40.65 -16.57 -4.78
N TYR A 540 40.92 -15.91 -3.65
CA TYR A 540 41.92 -16.32 -2.67
C TYR A 540 41.57 -17.65 -1.98
N LEU A 541 40.32 -17.82 -1.56
CA LEU A 541 39.85 -19.01 -0.85
C LEU A 541 39.46 -20.16 -1.81
N GLY A 542 39.46 -19.92 -3.13
CA GLY A 542 39.05 -20.90 -4.13
C GLY A 542 37.59 -21.36 -4.00
N CYS A 543 36.70 -20.52 -3.49
CA CYS A 543 35.31 -20.88 -3.21
C CYS A 543 34.33 -20.02 -4.03
N PRO A 544 33.16 -20.57 -4.41
CA PRO A 544 32.21 -19.86 -5.28
C PRO A 544 31.46 -18.72 -4.57
N GLN A 545 31.42 -18.75 -3.23
CA GLN A 545 30.71 -17.78 -2.41
C GLN A 545 31.57 -17.38 -1.21
N VAL A 546 31.65 -16.07 -0.97
CA VAL A 546 32.21 -15.47 0.23
C VAL A 546 31.24 -14.40 0.69
N GLU A 547 31.03 -14.33 2.00
CA GLU A 547 30.23 -13.31 2.67
C GLU A 547 31.12 -12.50 3.61
N THR A 548 31.26 -11.21 3.37
CA THR A 548 32.02 -10.29 4.22
C THR A 548 31.10 -9.71 5.28
N ARG A 549 30.93 -10.37 6.43
CA ARG A 549 30.10 -9.82 7.52
C ARG A 549 30.88 -8.84 8.38
N VAL A 550 30.34 -7.63 8.48
CA VAL A 550 30.71 -6.66 9.50
C VAL A 550 29.55 -6.41 10.46
N ILE A 551 29.83 -6.21 11.76
CA ILE A 551 28.78 -6.04 12.78
C ILE A 551 28.05 -4.72 12.52
N SER A 552 26.82 -4.80 12.01
CA SER A 552 25.94 -3.66 11.78
C SER A 552 25.34 -3.15 13.10
N GLY A 553 24.89 -1.89 13.14
CA GLY A 553 24.13 -1.35 14.27
C GLY A 553 22.88 -2.18 14.59
N GLN A 554 22.29 -2.83 13.56
CA GLN A 554 21.26 -3.85 13.71
C GLN A 554 21.74 -5.02 14.57
N MET A 555 22.89 -5.63 14.26
CA MET A 555 23.44 -6.76 15.03
C MET A 555 23.87 -6.37 16.44
N ALA A 556 24.45 -5.18 16.61
CA ALA A 556 24.81 -4.66 17.93
C ALA A 556 23.56 -4.47 18.81
N ASN A 557 22.52 -3.82 18.30
CA ASN A 557 21.28 -3.64 19.03
C ASN A 557 20.54 -4.97 19.26
N THR A 558 20.58 -5.90 18.30
CA THR A 558 20.03 -7.25 18.47
C THR A 558 20.67 -7.94 19.67
N ALA A 559 22.00 -7.83 19.84
CA ALA A 559 22.69 -8.40 20.99
C ALA A 559 22.22 -7.76 22.32
N VAL A 560 22.08 -6.43 22.35
CA VAL A 560 21.60 -5.71 23.54
C VAL A 560 20.15 -6.07 23.86
N PHE A 561 19.24 -6.00 22.89
CA PHE A 561 17.82 -6.32 23.10
C PHE A 561 17.60 -7.78 23.47
N SER A 562 18.37 -8.69 22.86
CA SER A 562 18.40 -10.10 23.25
C SER A 562 18.83 -10.29 24.70
N ALA A 563 19.90 -9.61 25.14
CA ALA A 563 20.35 -9.65 26.53
C ALA A 563 19.31 -9.07 27.51
N LEU A 564 18.58 -8.01 27.11
CA LEU A 564 17.47 -7.47 27.91
C LEU A 564 16.32 -8.49 28.03
N VAL A 565 15.94 -9.14 26.94
CA VAL A 565 14.90 -10.18 26.95
C VAL A 565 15.34 -11.40 27.75
N ASP A 566 16.60 -11.86 27.64
CA ASP A 566 17.12 -12.95 28.49
C ASP A 566 17.10 -12.53 29.98
N TYR A 567 17.49 -11.29 30.29
CA TYR A 567 17.40 -10.77 31.65
C TYR A 567 15.95 -10.75 32.16
N LEU A 568 14.99 -10.28 31.36
CA LEU A 568 13.55 -10.28 31.71
C LEU A 568 13.05 -11.70 32.05
N ASN A 569 13.56 -12.72 31.37
CA ASN A 569 13.12 -14.11 31.49
C ASN A 569 14.07 -14.98 32.35
N ARG A 570 15.05 -14.38 33.03
CA ARG A 570 16.10 -15.09 33.80
C ARG A 570 15.58 -16.02 34.90
N ALA A 571 14.39 -15.76 35.42
CA ALA A 571 13.78 -16.54 36.50
C ALA A 571 12.98 -17.75 35.99
N ASP A 572 12.52 -17.72 34.74
CA ASP A 572 11.76 -18.82 34.12
C ASP A 572 12.11 -18.92 32.63
N ARG A 573 13.15 -19.70 32.36
CA ARG A 573 13.63 -19.96 30.99
C ARG A 573 12.88 -21.10 30.29
N LYS A 574 11.91 -21.73 30.96
CA LYS A 574 11.14 -22.85 30.40
C LYS A 574 9.80 -22.42 29.83
N ALA A 575 9.28 -21.26 30.25
CA ALA A 575 8.11 -20.63 29.66
C ALA A 575 8.44 -19.88 28.35
N GLU A 576 7.40 -19.56 27.58
CA GLU A 576 7.50 -18.70 26.39
C GLU A 576 8.10 -17.33 26.80
N PRO A 577 9.20 -16.88 26.15
CA PRO A 577 9.88 -15.65 26.54
C PRO A 577 8.98 -14.41 26.46
N ARG A 578 8.92 -13.66 27.55
CA ARG A 578 8.31 -12.33 27.57
C ARG A 578 9.13 -11.37 26.71
N ARG A 579 8.43 -10.53 25.96
CA ARG A 579 9.01 -9.43 25.19
C ARG A 579 9.06 -8.14 26.02
N ILE A 580 9.83 -7.16 25.56
CA ILE A 580 9.88 -5.80 26.12
C ILE A 580 8.48 -5.19 25.98
N ALA A 581 7.84 -4.86 27.10
CA ALA A 581 6.43 -4.51 27.13
C ALA A 581 6.08 -3.20 26.39
N LYS A 582 6.90 -2.17 26.54
CA LYS A 582 6.72 -0.86 25.90
C LYS A 582 8.09 -0.20 25.74
N VAL A 583 8.32 0.47 24.62
CA VAL A 583 9.56 1.21 24.36
C VAL A 583 9.22 2.64 24.00
N VAL A 584 9.90 3.60 24.62
CA VAL A 584 9.87 5.00 24.21
C VAL A 584 11.10 5.25 23.34
N ASN A 585 10.92 5.76 22.12
CA ASN A 585 12.00 5.89 21.15
C ASN A 585 11.87 7.17 20.33
N ASN A 586 12.97 7.67 19.76
CA ASN A 586 12.87 8.72 18.74
C ASN A 586 12.42 8.08 17.42
N HIS A 587 11.41 8.63 16.76
CA HIS A 587 11.01 8.15 15.43
C HIS A 587 12.12 8.39 14.40
N ILE A 588 12.31 7.49 13.43
CA ILE A 588 13.39 7.60 12.43
C ILE A 588 13.34 8.92 11.63
N GLY A 589 12.15 9.41 11.32
CA GLY A 589 11.94 10.69 10.63
C GLY A 589 12.12 11.93 11.53
N LYS A 590 12.32 11.74 12.84
CA LYS A 590 12.38 12.78 13.88
C LYS A 590 13.66 12.66 14.72
N GLY A 591 14.77 12.27 14.08
CA GLY A 591 16.08 12.13 14.71
C GLY A 591 16.39 10.76 15.31
N GLY A 592 15.52 9.76 15.11
CA GLY A 592 15.73 8.37 15.54
C GLY A 592 16.59 7.53 14.60
N HIS A 593 17.06 6.38 15.08
CA HIS A 593 17.93 5.46 14.32
C HIS A 593 17.19 4.18 13.91
N LEU A 594 17.40 3.69 12.68
CA LEU A 594 16.71 2.52 12.11
C LEU A 594 16.87 1.26 12.98
N SER A 595 18.09 0.97 13.42
CA SER A 595 18.40 -0.19 14.26
C SER A 595 17.73 -0.19 15.64
N ALA A 596 17.15 0.93 16.08
CA ALA A 596 16.35 1.01 17.31
C ALA A 596 14.84 0.95 17.03
N GLN A 597 14.40 0.92 15.77
CA GLN A 597 12.99 0.86 15.39
C GLN A 597 12.45 -0.57 15.31
N PRO A 598 11.12 -0.77 15.34
CA PRO A 598 10.49 -2.04 15.00
C PRO A 598 10.76 -2.54 13.57
N MET A 599 11.14 -1.64 12.65
CA MET A 599 11.60 -2.03 11.31
C MET A 599 13.08 -2.44 11.28
N GLY A 600 13.80 -2.23 12.38
CA GLY A 600 15.15 -2.72 12.60
C GLY A 600 15.19 -3.78 13.71
N ALA A 601 16.24 -3.73 14.54
CA ALA A 601 16.55 -4.80 15.47
C ALA A 601 15.47 -5.00 16.54
N LEU A 602 14.64 -3.99 16.83
CA LEU A 602 13.64 -4.06 17.88
C LEU A 602 12.47 -5.00 17.55
N ARG A 603 12.24 -5.31 16.26
CA ARG A 603 11.10 -6.08 15.73
C ARG A 603 10.74 -7.30 16.58
N ASP A 604 11.76 -8.09 16.91
CA ASP A 604 11.58 -9.40 17.55
C ASP A 604 11.64 -9.35 19.08
N PHE A 605 11.95 -8.19 19.67
CA PHE A 605 12.13 -8.05 21.11
C PHE A 605 11.06 -7.21 21.79
N VAL A 606 10.29 -6.41 21.05
CA VAL A 606 9.17 -5.63 21.59
C VAL A 606 7.84 -6.39 21.48
N ALA A 607 6.99 -6.23 22.49
CA ALA A 607 5.63 -6.75 22.48
C ALA A 607 4.76 -6.01 21.45
N HIS A 608 3.63 -6.59 21.09
CA HIS A 608 2.58 -5.87 20.37
C HIS A 608 1.62 -5.24 21.39
N ASP A 609 1.19 -4.01 21.13
CA ASP A 609 0.15 -3.37 21.91
C ASP A 609 -1.20 -4.04 21.59
N PRO A 610 -1.93 -4.55 22.60
CA PRO A 610 -3.19 -5.26 22.35
C PRO A 610 -4.29 -4.36 21.78
N ARG A 611 -4.23 -3.03 22.00
CA ARG A 611 -5.18 -2.04 21.47
C ARG A 611 -4.89 -1.73 20.02
N THR A 612 -3.65 -1.36 19.68
CA THR A 612 -3.31 -0.88 18.34
C THR A 612 -2.89 -2.00 17.38
N GLU A 613 -2.58 -3.19 17.92
CA GLU A 613 -2.08 -4.36 17.17
C GLU A 613 -0.74 -4.10 16.47
N ARG A 614 -0.05 -3.02 16.85
CA ARG A 614 1.27 -2.61 16.35
C ARG A 614 2.35 -2.92 17.39
N PRO A 615 3.65 -2.94 17.02
CA PRO A 615 4.73 -2.96 17.99
C PRO A 615 4.53 -1.88 19.06
N ALA A 616 4.68 -2.23 20.34
CA ALA A 616 4.44 -1.36 21.49
C ALA A 616 5.56 -0.32 21.66
N VAL A 617 5.73 0.53 20.65
CA VAL A 617 6.68 1.62 20.60
C VAL A 617 5.92 2.93 20.56
N VAL A 618 6.30 3.83 21.46
CA VAL A 618 5.79 5.19 21.51
C VAL A 618 6.90 6.12 21.10
N ASP A 619 6.63 6.93 20.09
CA ASP A 619 7.59 7.92 19.62
C ASP A 619 7.67 9.10 20.58
N ILE A 620 8.88 9.59 20.84
CA ILE A 620 9.13 10.81 21.59
C ILE A 620 8.49 11.96 20.79
N PRO A 621 7.55 12.71 21.39
CA PRO A 621 6.94 13.84 20.72
C PRO A 621 8.00 14.93 20.54
N VAL A 622 7.92 15.64 19.43
CA VAL A 622 8.88 16.68 19.05
C VAL A 622 8.15 17.98 18.77
N LEU A 623 8.85 19.09 18.94
CA LEU A 623 8.31 20.41 18.63
C LEU A 623 7.97 20.50 17.14
N ARG A 624 6.82 21.10 16.83
CA ARG A 624 6.32 21.25 15.45
C ARG A 624 7.31 22.02 14.55
N ASP A 625 7.97 23.03 15.10
CA ASP A 625 8.94 23.91 14.47
C ASP A 625 10.38 23.36 14.51
N ASN A 626 10.63 22.34 15.35
CA ASN A 626 11.92 21.65 15.40
C ASN A 626 11.72 20.14 15.65
N PRO A 627 11.65 19.33 14.57
CA PRO A 627 11.38 17.90 14.68
C PRO A 627 12.54 17.09 15.30
N TYR A 628 13.64 17.74 15.67
CA TYR A 628 14.79 17.12 16.35
C TYR A 628 14.89 17.51 17.83
N LYS A 629 13.91 18.26 18.34
CA LYS A 629 13.85 18.67 19.75
C LYS A 629 12.58 18.08 20.38
N ALA A 630 12.77 17.30 21.44
CA ALA A 630 11.67 16.72 22.18
C ALA A 630 10.73 17.80 22.75
N ASP A 631 9.43 17.57 22.61
CA ASP A 631 8.39 18.30 23.32
C ASP A 631 8.25 17.70 24.71
N VAL A 632 8.99 18.29 25.67
CA VAL A 632 9.08 17.77 27.04
C VAL A 632 7.71 17.74 27.74
N PRO A 633 6.86 18.80 27.66
CA PRO A 633 5.48 18.72 28.16
C PRO A 633 4.68 17.55 27.60
N ALA A 634 4.65 17.38 26.27
CA ALA A 634 3.91 16.29 25.65
C ALA A 634 4.49 14.91 26.04
N LEU A 635 5.82 14.81 26.20
CA LEU A 635 6.47 13.57 26.62
C LEU A 635 6.12 13.18 28.06
N LEU A 636 5.85 14.15 28.95
CA LEU A 636 5.44 13.88 30.34
C LEU A 636 4.00 13.34 30.45
N GLU A 637 3.19 13.48 29.40
CA GLU A 637 1.82 12.97 29.34
C GLU A 637 1.75 11.49 28.86
N LEU A 638 2.84 10.94 28.33
CA LEU A 638 2.96 9.58 27.76
C LEU A 638 3.38 8.50 28.78
#